data_AF-G1WCR5-F1
#
_entry.id   AF-G1WCR5-F1
#
_cell.length_a   1.000
_cell.length_b   1.000
_cell.length_c   1.000
_cell.angle_alpha   90.00
_cell.angle_beta   90.00
_cell.angle_gamma   90.00
#
_symmetry.space_group_name_H-M   'P 1'
#
loop_
_entity.id
_entity.type
_entity.pdbx_description
1 polymer ?
#
loop_
_entity_poly.entity_id
_entity_poly.type
_entity_poly.pdbx_seq_one_letter_code
_entity_poly.pdbx_strand_id
1 'polypeptide(L)'
;MKPILSTIFALVAVVTMPAHATDGKQLLTHWRLKSSTQVTPLGNVLSLPTYQTHDWYQATVPTSVLGALVKAGVYPDPHFDLNDLKIPDASDNLNKRLGLSKYSYIKGVANPFKDPYWFRTKFLVPAHQKGRRTWLNFDGINYRADVWVNGKQVADHKNMAGMFLRFKYDITRFVTVGKENAVAVKIYQVDNVGTPSPGYLFQPFGQARGQGQEIFRDVTLKFMAGWDCSPVVRDRNMGIYQNVYLTYTDDVKIEHPYIVTDLQLPDTTNAYLTVSAELRNAGTAVCRGVLRGTIDLEKEVDFCTYKKQMPGTMPTVVFERAVEIPAGQTITVAFTPKDYAQLHIRNPHLWWPNGYGMQYLHKLKLTFEMNGKVSDEQTTTFGIRKITSTLKERDGEHGRIFWVNGKRIFSRGGFIQPDMLLDMNRKHMYDEARLLALAGVNMIANEDMPSPPEEVMETYDKYGLLMWEVFFQCWTSYPGTETFKNPTDTKLALRNMYDVVKRYRNHPSLVLWCMQIETIIREELYVPLREYIRQNDPTRPVIATSSHGWDVDKETPYIKPDLPTGMTDENAPDYTWYPHPYYYNKVLEVKDQMFRNEMGVPAVSTLASMKKYIYRLGKGEKTAYYPLDSVWAYHDAWDSICCPPESYAYKPYDEAIRREFGQPQSAEDYIRWAQYINAGSYRAMYEAANHRMWDITTGVMLWKLNATWPQVLWQIYDWFLNPNAGYFYAKKALEPLHIQMNEHNRMVAVINTMHRSHEKLTADVRLYDFNMNIVWQQQQPLSIGEDCYKELFTLPQPKEITPVYYARLLLKDGNGKVVSENFYWLSADGKNDFRAITQMPKVDLQLTSTTTTKDNDIVMRIKVKNSTNRLAFMHRLMITKGDSEDEVLPTFWTDNFLTIFPGEEREVMATFARQDLEGATPVLKLDRNQ
;
A
#
# COMPACT_ATOMS: atom_id res chain seq x y z
N MET A 1 -17.99 30.14 50.67
CA MET A 1 -17.97 28.84 51.36
C MET A 1 -16.89 27.97 50.73
N LYS A 2 -16.00 27.39 51.54
CA LYS A 2 -14.94 26.45 51.12
C LYS A 2 -15.53 25.17 50.52
N PRO A 3 -14.77 24.45 49.67
CA PRO A 3 -14.60 23.01 49.84
C PRO A 3 -13.09 22.67 49.87
N ILE A 4 -12.56 22.21 51.01
CA ILE A 4 -12.30 20.80 51.38
C ILE A 4 -11.37 20.09 50.39
N LEU A 5 -10.08 20.03 50.76
CA LEU A 5 -9.06 19.16 50.20
C LEU A 5 -9.38 17.70 50.52
N SER A 6 -9.37 16.83 49.50
CA SER A 6 -9.23 15.39 49.66
C SER A 6 -7.89 14.96 49.04
N THR A 7 -6.93 14.63 49.91
CA THR A 7 -5.61 14.09 49.56
C THR A 7 -5.77 12.63 49.13
N ILE A 8 -5.61 12.33 47.84
CA ILE A 8 -5.49 10.95 47.33
C ILE A 8 -4.00 10.62 47.24
N PHE A 9 -3.55 9.68 48.07
CA PHE A 9 -2.26 9.02 47.92
C PHE A 9 -2.30 8.17 46.64
N ALA A 10 -1.61 8.62 45.59
CA ALA A 10 -1.37 7.82 44.39
C ALA A 10 -0.27 6.79 44.70
N LEU A 11 -0.68 5.54 44.90
CA LEU A 11 0.22 4.39 44.93
C LEU A 11 0.85 4.25 43.54
N VAL A 12 2.15 4.48 43.42
CA VAL A 12 2.90 4.23 42.19
C VAL A 12 3.01 2.72 42.01
N ALA A 13 2.07 2.13 41.27
CA ALA A 13 2.21 0.78 40.75
C ALA A 13 3.33 0.80 39.70
N VAL A 14 4.46 0.16 40.01
CA VAL A 14 5.48 -0.22 39.02
C VAL A 14 4.81 -1.25 38.11
N VAL A 15 4.24 -0.78 36.99
CA VAL A 15 3.76 -1.67 35.93
C VAL A 15 4.98 -2.29 35.28
N THR A 16 5.34 -3.50 35.69
CA THR A 16 6.19 -4.38 34.91
C THR A 16 5.42 -4.74 33.64
N MET A 17 5.69 -4.03 32.55
CA MET A 17 5.10 -4.31 31.25
C MET A 17 5.63 -5.65 30.73
N PRO A 18 4.77 -6.62 30.36
CA PRO A 18 5.23 -7.84 29.72
C PRO A 18 5.70 -7.50 28.31
N ALA A 19 6.98 -7.71 28.05
CA ALA A 19 7.47 -7.81 26.69
C ALA A 19 6.73 -8.97 26.01
N HIS A 20 5.95 -8.69 24.98
CA HIS A 20 5.36 -9.72 24.15
C HIS A 20 6.49 -10.37 23.36
N ALA A 21 6.88 -11.58 23.76
CA ALA A 21 7.83 -12.39 23.01
C ALA A 21 7.07 -13.10 21.88
N THR A 22 7.12 -12.53 20.68
CA THR A 22 6.71 -13.20 19.45
C THR A 22 7.98 -13.71 18.77
N ASP A 23 8.05 -15.02 18.49
CA ASP A 23 9.14 -15.67 17.73
C ASP A 23 10.56 -15.42 18.24
N GLY A 24 10.75 -15.41 19.56
CA GLY A 24 12.08 -15.22 20.18
C GLY A 24 12.62 -13.78 20.08
N LYS A 25 11.82 -12.84 19.56
CA LYS A 25 12.11 -11.39 19.57
C LYS A 25 11.51 -10.74 20.81
N GLN A 26 12.28 -9.89 21.49
CA GLN A 26 11.78 -8.99 22.52
C GLN A 26 11.66 -7.59 21.93
N LEU A 27 10.46 -7.18 21.55
CA LEU A 27 10.20 -5.84 20.99
C LEU A 27 10.42 -4.75 22.05
N LEU A 28 11.09 -3.68 21.65
CA LEU A 28 11.29 -2.46 22.43
C LEU A 28 10.35 -1.38 21.88
N THR A 29 9.11 -1.32 22.37
CA THR A 29 8.07 -0.44 21.82
C THR A 29 7.88 0.85 22.61
N HIS A 30 8.16 0.86 23.91
CA HIS A 30 7.93 2.01 24.78
C HIS A 30 9.20 2.85 24.95
N TRP A 31 9.20 4.07 24.45
CA TRP A 31 10.35 4.97 24.44
C TRP A 31 10.02 6.33 25.04
N ARG A 32 11.06 7.09 25.32
CA ARG A 32 11.02 8.49 25.68
C ARG A 32 11.78 9.32 24.67
N LEU A 33 11.27 10.49 24.33
CA LEU A 33 11.82 11.40 23.32
C LEU A 33 12.14 12.78 23.91
N LYS A 34 13.28 13.36 23.52
CA LYS A 34 13.59 14.79 23.77
C LYS A 34 14.54 15.34 22.71
N SER A 35 14.40 16.62 22.35
CA SER A 35 15.39 17.32 21.51
C SER A 35 16.75 17.38 22.20
N SER A 36 17.83 17.17 21.46
CA SER A 36 19.20 17.27 22.01
C SER A 36 19.55 18.68 22.48
N THR A 37 18.88 19.72 21.99
CA THR A 37 19.03 21.11 22.47
C THR A 37 18.59 21.30 23.92
N GLN A 38 17.73 20.40 24.43
CA GLN A 38 17.19 20.44 25.78
C GLN A 38 17.86 19.41 26.71
N VAL A 39 18.84 18.66 26.22
CA VAL A 39 19.50 17.57 26.95
C VAL A 39 20.99 17.83 27.04
N THR A 40 21.46 18.24 28.23
CA THR A 40 22.89 18.49 28.49
C THR A 40 23.74 17.22 28.64
N PRO A 41 23.26 16.14 29.31
CA PRO A 41 24.07 14.93 29.48
C PRO A 41 24.40 14.25 28.16
N LEU A 42 25.61 13.67 28.08
CA LEU A 42 26.08 12.90 26.92
C LEU A 42 25.47 11.49 26.88
N GLY A 43 25.57 10.82 25.73
CA GLY A 43 24.98 9.48 25.50
C GLY A 43 25.45 8.41 26.49
N ASN A 44 26.66 8.53 27.03
CA ASN A 44 27.18 7.64 28.07
C ASN A 44 26.47 7.81 29.44
N VAL A 45 25.85 8.95 29.69
CA VAL A 45 25.02 9.17 30.89
C VAL A 45 23.58 8.81 30.59
N LEU A 46 23.06 9.22 29.44
CA LEU A 46 21.66 8.99 29.04
C LEU A 46 21.31 7.50 28.94
N SER A 47 22.24 6.66 28.50
CA SER A 47 22.04 5.21 28.40
C SER A 47 22.21 4.45 29.72
N LEU A 48 22.41 5.13 30.86
CA LEU A 48 22.44 4.46 32.16
C LEU A 48 21.01 4.14 32.65
N PRO A 49 20.75 2.96 33.23
CA PRO A 49 19.45 2.63 33.82
C PRO A 49 19.02 3.60 34.93
N THR A 50 19.97 4.22 35.62
CA THR A 50 19.73 5.20 36.69
C THR A 50 19.27 6.57 36.19
N TYR A 51 19.48 6.89 34.91
CA TYR A 51 19.07 8.17 34.33
C TYR A 51 17.54 8.30 34.32
N GLN A 52 17.05 9.48 34.71
CA GLN A 52 15.62 9.78 34.81
C GLN A 52 15.18 10.66 33.65
N THR A 53 14.04 10.33 33.05
CA THR A 53 13.45 11.01 31.88
C THR A 53 12.08 11.60 32.20
N HIS A 54 11.94 12.20 33.38
CA HIS A 54 10.64 12.67 33.89
C HIS A 54 10.02 13.77 33.01
N ASP A 55 10.85 14.57 32.35
CA ASP A 55 10.47 15.67 31.47
C ASP A 55 10.48 15.31 29.98
N TRP A 56 10.69 14.03 29.62
CA TRP A 56 10.72 13.57 28.23
C TRP A 56 9.34 13.10 27.78
N TYR A 57 9.03 13.32 26.50
CA TYR A 57 7.77 12.88 25.90
C TYR A 57 7.72 11.36 25.81
N GLN A 58 6.55 10.78 26.00
CA GLN A 58 6.32 9.37 25.71
C GLN A 58 6.28 9.17 24.20
N ALA A 59 6.87 8.08 23.73
CA ALA A 59 6.85 7.69 22.32
C ALA A 59 6.63 6.17 22.21
N THR A 60 5.86 5.75 21.23
CA THR A 60 5.75 4.35 20.85
C THR A 60 6.50 4.16 19.55
N VAL A 61 7.57 3.37 19.55
CA VAL A 61 8.32 3.01 18.34
C VAL A 61 7.66 1.77 17.72
N PRO A 62 7.42 1.74 16.40
CA PRO A 62 7.93 2.67 15.37
C PRO A 62 7.27 4.07 15.34
N THR A 63 8.07 5.13 15.16
CA THR A 63 7.58 6.52 15.01
C THR A 63 8.66 7.50 14.52
N SER A 64 8.25 8.57 13.81
CA SER A 64 9.04 9.78 13.58
C SER A 64 9.03 10.70 14.81
N VAL A 65 9.92 11.70 14.83
CA VAL A 65 9.94 12.73 15.87
C VAL A 65 8.63 13.53 15.83
N LEU A 66 8.20 13.97 14.66
CA LEU A 66 6.95 14.70 14.50
C LEU A 66 5.75 13.85 14.91
N GLY A 67 5.68 12.59 14.47
CA GLY A 67 4.61 11.67 14.86
C GLY A 67 4.49 11.50 16.37
N ALA A 68 5.63 11.36 17.07
CA ALA A 68 5.65 11.30 18.53
C ALA A 68 5.21 12.61 19.20
N LEU A 69 5.61 13.78 18.66
CA LEU A 69 5.23 15.09 19.19
C LEU A 69 3.74 15.39 18.97
N VAL A 70 3.16 14.97 17.84
CA VAL A 70 1.71 15.04 17.59
C VAL A 70 0.95 14.17 18.58
N LYS A 71 1.36 12.90 18.76
CA LYS A 71 0.76 11.98 19.75
C LYS A 71 0.90 12.50 21.20
N ALA A 72 1.93 13.29 21.49
CA ALA A 72 2.13 13.96 22.77
C ALA A 72 1.36 15.28 22.93
N GLY A 73 0.63 15.74 21.90
CA GLY A 73 -0.14 16.99 21.93
C GLY A 73 0.70 18.26 21.84
N VAL A 74 1.98 18.16 21.42
CA VAL A 74 2.87 19.32 21.24
C VAL A 74 2.50 20.10 19.98
N TYR A 75 2.16 19.38 18.91
CA TYR A 75 1.68 19.95 17.65
C TYR A 75 0.30 19.41 17.31
N PRO A 76 -0.54 20.19 16.59
CA PRO A 76 -1.77 19.67 16.02
C PRO A 76 -1.45 18.62 14.94
N ASP A 77 -2.40 17.73 14.68
CA ASP A 77 -2.26 16.71 13.64
C ASP A 77 -2.18 17.37 12.25
N PRO A 78 -1.07 17.19 11.50
CA PRO A 78 -0.85 17.84 10.20
C PRO A 78 -1.77 17.31 9.09
N HIS A 79 -2.44 16.17 9.28
CA HIS A 79 -3.33 15.60 8.27
C HIS A 79 -4.64 16.40 8.07
N PHE A 80 -4.99 17.29 9.00
CA PHE A 80 -6.30 17.94 9.02
C PHE A 80 -6.21 19.46 8.82
N ASP A 81 -7.08 19.99 7.96
CA ASP A 81 -7.18 21.40 7.62
C ASP A 81 -5.78 21.97 7.29
N LEU A 82 -5.49 23.20 7.69
CA LEU A 82 -4.19 23.83 7.53
C LEU A 82 -3.28 23.64 8.75
N ASN A 83 -3.47 22.58 9.54
CA ASN A 83 -2.68 22.35 10.76
C ASN A 83 -1.20 22.15 10.48
N ASP A 84 -0.84 21.60 9.33
CA ASP A 84 0.56 21.48 8.91
C ASP A 84 1.27 22.85 8.79
N LEU A 85 0.53 23.97 8.64
CA LEU A 85 1.09 25.32 8.66
C LEU A 85 1.29 25.89 10.08
N LYS A 86 1.05 25.09 11.12
CA LYS A 86 1.26 25.43 12.53
C LYS A 86 2.46 24.70 13.12
N ILE A 87 3.35 24.21 12.27
CA ILE A 87 4.49 23.37 12.63
C ILE A 87 5.74 23.94 11.93
N PRO A 88 6.84 24.22 12.65
CA PRO A 88 8.12 24.56 12.03
C PRO A 88 8.60 23.47 11.08
N ASP A 89 9.30 23.83 10.01
CA ASP A 89 9.91 22.89 9.06
C ASP A 89 11.40 22.65 9.37
N ALA A 90 11.95 21.53 8.92
CA ALA A 90 13.38 21.24 8.97
C ALA A 90 14.21 22.25 8.16
N SER A 91 13.66 22.87 7.11
CA SER A 91 14.28 23.94 6.34
C SER A 91 14.12 25.30 7.00
N ASP A 92 15.25 25.92 7.39
CA ASP A 92 15.31 27.31 7.87
C ASP A 92 14.74 28.30 6.83
N ASN A 93 14.93 28.02 5.53
CA ASN A 93 14.40 28.85 4.45
C ASN A 93 12.86 28.76 4.37
N LEU A 94 12.28 27.56 4.48
CA LEU A 94 10.82 27.41 4.50
C LEU A 94 10.22 28.07 5.75
N ASN A 95 10.86 27.89 6.92
CA ASN A 95 10.47 28.56 8.15
C ASN A 95 10.39 30.09 8.00
N LYS A 96 11.41 30.69 7.38
CA LYS A 96 11.46 32.14 7.13
C LYS A 96 10.36 32.58 6.16
N ARG A 97 10.14 31.85 5.07
CA ARG A 97 9.14 32.21 4.03
C ARG A 97 7.71 32.15 4.55
N LEU A 98 7.39 31.13 5.34
CA LEU A 98 6.03 30.90 5.85
C LEU A 98 5.81 31.42 7.29
N GLY A 99 6.85 31.99 7.91
CA GLY A 99 6.78 32.50 9.28
C GLY A 99 6.48 31.41 10.32
N LEU A 100 7.01 30.19 10.11
CA LEU A 100 6.67 29.01 10.93
C LEU A 100 7.45 28.94 12.25
N SER A 101 8.59 29.62 12.37
CA SER A 101 9.41 29.60 13.60
C SER A 101 8.66 30.07 14.85
N LYS A 102 7.59 30.86 14.70
CA LYS A 102 6.72 31.28 15.80
C LYS A 102 6.01 30.12 16.50
N TYR A 103 5.91 28.96 15.84
CA TYR A 103 5.29 27.76 16.36
C TYR A 103 6.29 26.80 17.02
N SER A 104 7.57 27.17 17.13
CA SER A 104 8.54 26.32 17.84
C SER A 104 8.12 26.10 19.30
N TYR A 105 8.02 24.84 19.70
CA TYR A 105 7.74 24.46 21.08
C TYR A 105 8.95 24.61 22.01
N ILE A 106 10.14 24.84 21.46
CA ILE A 106 11.39 24.98 22.24
C ILE A 106 11.76 26.46 22.33
N LYS A 107 11.70 27.01 23.56
CA LYS A 107 12.04 28.40 23.83
C LYS A 107 13.47 28.72 23.38
N GLY A 108 13.62 29.75 22.54
CA GLY A 108 14.92 30.22 22.05
C GLY A 108 15.49 29.42 20.86
N VAL A 109 14.79 28.39 20.39
CA VAL A 109 15.20 27.59 19.23
C VAL A 109 14.18 27.79 18.11
N ALA A 110 14.57 28.47 17.03
CA ALA A 110 13.65 28.82 15.94
C ALA A 110 13.25 27.63 15.05
N ASN A 111 14.14 26.64 14.92
CA ASN A 111 13.92 25.41 14.16
C ASN A 111 14.17 24.20 15.07
N PRO A 112 13.11 23.58 15.62
CA PRO A 112 13.26 22.46 16.55
C PRO A 112 13.63 21.14 15.86
N PHE A 113 13.66 21.06 14.53
CA PHE A 113 13.96 19.84 13.76
C PHE A 113 15.34 19.84 13.10
N LYS A 114 16.11 20.92 13.30
CA LYS A 114 17.49 21.04 12.81
C LYS A 114 18.47 20.18 13.61
N ASP A 115 18.28 20.12 14.92
CA ASP A 115 19.15 19.39 15.83
C ASP A 115 18.66 17.96 16.09
N PRO A 116 19.56 17.02 16.43
CA PRO A 116 19.20 15.63 16.70
C PRO A 116 18.19 15.45 17.84
N TYR A 117 17.51 14.31 17.85
CA TYR A 117 16.61 13.89 18.93
C TYR A 117 17.11 12.64 19.64
N TRP A 118 16.92 12.60 20.94
CA TRP A 118 17.20 11.42 21.76
C TRP A 118 15.95 10.57 21.91
N PHE A 119 16.06 9.30 21.55
CA PHE A 119 15.15 8.22 21.92
C PHE A 119 15.80 7.39 23.02
N ARG A 120 15.09 7.15 24.13
CA ARG A 120 15.59 6.30 25.22
C ARG A 120 14.55 5.29 25.67
N THR A 121 14.98 4.06 25.92
CA THR A 121 14.16 3.06 26.59
C THR A 121 14.98 2.21 27.57
N LYS A 122 14.26 1.55 28.47
CA LYS A 122 14.78 0.57 29.43
C LYS A 122 14.29 -0.81 29.03
N PHE A 123 15.12 -1.82 29.26
CA PHE A 123 14.76 -3.21 28.95
C PHE A 123 15.43 -4.17 29.92
N LEU A 124 14.78 -5.30 30.15
CA LEU A 124 15.32 -6.41 30.92
C LEU A 124 15.89 -7.45 29.94
N VAL A 125 17.13 -7.89 30.18
CA VAL A 125 17.63 -9.13 29.59
C VAL A 125 17.26 -10.27 30.53
N PRO A 126 16.39 -11.23 30.15
CA PRO A 126 15.90 -12.26 31.06
C PRO A 126 17.03 -13.11 31.65
N ALA A 127 16.92 -13.50 32.93
CA ALA A 127 17.96 -14.25 33.64
C ALA A 127 18.35 -15.57 32.97
N HIS A 128 17.40 -16.22 32.27
CA HIS A 128 17.63 -17.47 31.54
C HIS A 128 18.48 -17.30 30.26
N GLN A 129 18.76 -16.06 29.83
CA GLN A 129 19.67 -15.76 28.71
C GLN A 129 21.13 -15.64 29.15
N LYS A 130 21.46 -15.97 30.42
CA LYS A 130 22.82 -15.90 30.94
C LYS A 130 23.77 -16.80 30.13
N GLY A 131 24.88 -16.22 29.66
CA GLY A 131 25.88 -16.92 28.85
C GLY A 131 25.58 -16.91 27.35
N ARG A 132 24.42 -16.41 26.94
CA ARG A 132 24.04 -16.24 25.52
C ARG A 132 24.40 -14.85 25.03
N ARG A 133 24.56 -14.70 23.73
CA ARG A 133 24.75 -13.42 23.06
C ARG A 133 23.44 -12.65 23.02
N THR A 134 23.50 -11.35 23.23
CA THR A 134 22.36 -10.43 23.12
C THR A 134 22.56 -9.51 21.93
N TRP A 135 21.64 -9.54 20.98
CA TRP A 135 21.68 -8.72 19.78
C TRP A 135 20.63 -7.61 19.87
N LEU A 136 21.05 -6.36 19.60
CA LEU A 136 20.15 -5.24 19.39
C LEU A 136 19.93 -5.03 17.89
N ASN A 137 18.69 -5.16 17.45
CA ASN A 137 18.29 -5.09 16.06
C ASN A 137 17.42 -3.86 15.81
N PHE A 138 17.66 -3.17 14.70
CA PHE A 138 16.83 -2.07 14.18
C PHE A 138 16.41 -2.43 12.76
N ASP A 139 15.11 -2.43 12.49
CA ASP A 139 14.60 -2.70 11.14
C ASP A 139 14.61 -1.46 10.23
N GLY A 140 14.75 -0.27 10.82
CA GLY A 140 14.83 0.98 10.06
C GLY A 140 14.91 2.22 10.97
N ILE A 141 15.80 3.15 10.60
CA ILE A 141 15.91 4.50 11.17
C ILE A 141 15.89 5.52 10.05
N ASN A 142 15.57 6.78 10.34
CA ASN A 142 15.72 7.87 9.38
C ASN A 142 16.52 9.01 10.01
N TYR A 143 17.73 9.33 9.57
CA TYR A 143 18.54 8.61 8.54
C TYR A 143 19.92 8.17 9.07
N ARG A 144 20.40 8.75 10.18
CA ARG A 144 21.62 8.35 10.90
C ARG A 144 21.40 8.33 12.40
N ALA A 145 22.14 7.48 13.10
CA ALA A 145 22.05 7.40 14.55
C ALA A 145 23.37 7.11 15.26
N ASP A 146 23.55 7.70 16.44
CA ASP A 146 24.48 7.17 17.43
C ASP A 146 23.72 6.32 18.46
N VAL A 147 24.28 5.20 18.90
CA VAL A 147 23.62 4.27 19.84
C VAL A 147 24.51 3.98 21.04
N TRP A 148 23.95 4.10 22.25
CA TRP A 148 24.62 3.73 23.50
C TRP A 148 23.79 2.75 24.31
N VAL A 149 24.47 1.79 24.94
CA VAL A 149 23.88 0.83 25.89
C VAL A 149 24.70 0.89 27.18
N ASN A 150 24.02 1.13 28.31
CA ASN A 150 24.62 1.17 29.65
C ASN A 150 25.94 1.97 29.74
N GLY A 151 25.95 3.14 29.12
CA GLY A 151 27.05 4.08 29.17
C GLY A 151 28.19 3.84 28.16
N LYS A 152 28.04 2.88 27.25
CA LYS A 152 29.02 2.58 26.20
C LYS A 152 28.41 2.77 24.82
N GLN A 153 29.17 3.39 23.91
CA GLN A 153 28.73 3.57 22.53
C GLN A 153 28.88 2.24 21.77
N VAL A 154 27.80 1.83 21.11
CA VAL A 154 27.69 0.60 20.31
C VAL A 154 27.84 0.91 18.82
N ALA A 155 27.29 2.04 18.38
CA ALA A 155 27.35 2.50 17.00
C ALA A 155 27.43 4.04 16.95
N ASP A 156 27.98 4.55 15.85
CA ASP A 156 27.98 5.97 15.52
C ASP A 156 27.25 6.24 14.21
N HIS A 157 26.87 7.50 13.99
CA HIS A 157 26.14 7.99 12.83
C HIS A 157 26.90 7.84 11.50
N LYS A 158 28.21 7.55 11.54
CA LYS A 158 28.98 7.24 10.33
C LYS A 158 28.70 5.81 9.88
N ASN A 159 28.54 4.88 10.83
CA ASN A 159 28.32 3.46 10.56
C ASN A 159 26.84 3.06 10.52
N MET A 160 25.99 3.75 11.28
CA MET A 160 24.54 3.58 11.30
C MET A 160 23.89 4.71 10.49
N ALA A 161 23.82 4.50 9.17
CA ALA A 161 23.33 5.46 8.19
C ALA A 161 22.55 4.74 7.08
N GLY A 162 21.53 5.40 6.53
CA GLY A 162 20.71 4.89 5.43
C GLY A 162 19.36 4.37 5.91
N MET A 163 18.28 4.89 5.30
CA MET A 163 16.93 4.64 5.79
C MET A 163 16.45 3.20 5.59
N PHE A 164 16.87 2.55 4.51
CA PHE A 164 16.37 1.25 4.08
C PHE A 164 17.26 0.08 4.56
N LEU A 165 18.18 0.34 5.50
CA LEU A 165 19.07 -0.66 6.08
C LEU A 165 18.58 -1.20 7.40
N ARG A 166 18.68 -2.52 7.57
CA ARG A 166 18.59 -3.16 8.87
C ARG A 166 19.95 -3.16 9.57
N PHE A 167 19.96 -2.88 10.87
CA PHE A 167 21.17 -2.85 11.69
C PHE A 167 21.10 -3.89 12.80
N LYS A 168 22.21 -4.61 13.02
CA LYS A 168 22.30 -5.66 14.04
C LYS A 168 23.62 -5.52 14.81
N TYR A 169 23.55 -5.33 16.12
CA TYR A 169 24.71 -5.11 16.98
C TYR A 169 24.76 -6.14 18.12
N ASP A 170 25.91 -6.79 18.30
CA ASP A 170 26.17 -7.61 19.49
C ASP A 170 26.40 -6.69 20.69
N ILE A 171 25.45 -6.70 21.63
CA ILE A 171 25.51 -5.88 22.85
C ILE A 171 25.81 -6.70 24.11
N THR A 172 26.24 -7.95 23.96
CA THR A 172 26.47 -8.90 25.07
C THR A 172 27.37 -8.32 26.15
N ARG A 173 28.46 -7.65 25.75
CA ARG A 173 29.44 -7.03 26.68
C ARG A 173 28.95 -5.74 27.35
N PHE A 174 27.82 -5.19 26.90
CA PHE A 174 27.28 -3.92 27.42
C PHE A 174 26.09 -4.15 28.36
N VAL A 175 25.42 -5.30 28.27
CA VAL A 175 24.25 -5.61 29.08
C VAL A 175 24.60 -6.38 30.35
N THR A 176 23.76 -6.21 31.38
CA THR A 176 23.77 -7.05 32.57
C THR A 176 22.50 -7.90 32.58
N VAL A 177 22.70 -9.22 32.48
CA VAL A 177 21.62 -10.21 32.49
C VAL A 177 20.90 -10.22 33.84
N GLY A 178 19.57 -10.33 33.82
CA GLY A 178 18.72 -10.33 35.02
C GLY A 178 18.56 -8.96 35.68
N LYS A 179 19.11 -7.89 35.10
CA LYS A 179 18.95 -6.51 35.58
C LYS A 179 18.35 -5.63 34.49
N GLU A 180 17.83 -4.48 34.91
CA GLU A 180 17.43 -3.43 33.99
C GLU A 180 18.65 -2.85 33.27
N ASN A 181 18.52 -2.72 31.95
CA ASN A 181 19.47 -2.10 31.05
C ASN A 181 18.78 -0.91 30.39
N ALA A 182 19.55 0.01 29.81
CA ALA A 182 19.00 1.10 29.03
C ALA A 182 19.77 1.31 27.72
N VAL A 183 19.04 1.71 26.70
CA VAL A 183 19.56 2.15 25.41
C VAL A 183 19.15 3.60 25.17
N ALA A 184 20.10 4.41 24.70
CA ALA A 184 19.85 5.76 24.20
C ALA A 184 20.30 5.83 22.74
N VAL A 185 19.44 6.34 21.88
CA VAL A 185 19.66 6.49 20.44
C VAL A 185 19.53 7.97 20.11
N LYS A 186 20.56 8.54 19.48
CA LYS A 186 20.53 9.92 19.00
C LYS A 186 20.30 9.91 17.50
N ILE A 187 19.10 10.29 17.07
CA ILE A 187 18.70 10.34 15.66
C ILE A 187 19.02 11.71 15.08
N TYR A 188 19.74 11.73 13.97
CA TYR A 188 20.11 12.93 13.23
C TYR A 188 19.12 13.18 12.08
N GLN A 189 18.90 14.46 11.79
CA GLN A 189 18.17 14.92 10.61
C GLN A 189 18.96 14.66 9.33
N VAL A 190 18.29 14.37 8.21
CA VAL A 190 18.89 14.14 6.89
C VAL A 190 19.96 15.19 6.53
N ASP A 191 21.01 14.78 5.83
CA ASP A 191 22.15 15.65 5.47
C ASP A 191 21.67 16.82 4.58
N ASN A 192 20.69 16.56 3.72
CA ASN A 192 20.11 17.51 2.78
C ASN A 192 18.58 17.56 2.96
N VAL A 193 18.06 18.46 3.80
CA VAL A 193 16.61 18.51 4.12
C VAL A 193 15.68 18.90 2.97
N GLY A 194 16.21 19.55 1.93
CA GLY A 194 15.41 20.07 0.82
C GLY A 194 14.51 21.25 1.19
N THR A 195 14.31 22.18 0.25
CA THR A 195 13.43 23.34 0.46
C THR A 195 12.35 23.40 -0.63
N PRO A 196 11.11 22.93 -0.38
CA PRO A 196 10.05 22.96 -1.39
C PRO A 196 9.65 24.37 -1.80
N SER A 197 9.13 24.53 -3.02
CA SER A 197 8.57 25.79 -3.51
C SER A 197 7.23 26.10 -2.84
N PRO A 198 6.96 27.36 -2.42
CA PRO A 198 5.75 27.73 -1.68
C PRO A 198 4.58 28.17 -2.58
N GLY A 199 4.62 27.93 -3.89
CA GLY A 199 3.71 28.56 -4.87
C GLY A 199 2.27 28.06 -4.79
N TYR A 200 1.30 28.98 -4.79
CA TYR A 200 -0.15 28.82 -5.05
C TYR A 200 -0.93 27.66 -4.37
N LEU A 201 -0.34 27.00 -3.36
CA LEU A 201 -0.92 25.92 -2.54
C LEU A 201 -2.31 26.17 -1.95
N PHE A 202 -2.76 27.43 -1.96
CA PHE A 202 -3.99 27.90 -1.34
C PHE A 202 -5.02 28.41 -2.35
N GLN A 203 -4.76 28.23 -3.64
CA GLN A 203 -5.69 28.62 -4.69
C GLN A 203 -6.16 27.35 -5.40
N PRO A 204 -7.49 27.10 -5.48
CA PRO A 204 -8.00 26.04 -6.34
C PRO A 204 -7.50 26.22 -7.76
N PHE A 205 -7.03 25.13 -8.39
CA PHE A 205 -6.41 25.16 -9.73
C PHE A 205 -5.14 26.01 -9.81
N GLY A 206 -4.58 26.42 -8.67
CA GLY A 206 -3.26 27.02 -8.57
C GLY A 206 -2.18 25.97 -8.85
N GLN A 207 -0.92 26.40 -8.89
CA GLN A 207 0.21 25.48 -9.06
C GLN A 207 0.29 24.45 -7.93
N ALA A 208 0.67 23.22 -8.28
CA ALA A 208 0.94 22.15 -7.32
C ALA A 208 2.04 22.50 -6.32
N ARG A 209 2.14 21.61 -5.32
CA ARG A 209 3.21 21.66 -4.35
C ARG A 209 4.56 21.47 -5.03
N GLY A 210 5.55 22.25 -4.62
CA GLY A 210 6.93 22.00 -5.01
C GLY A 210 7.55 20.90 -4.17
N GLN A 211 8.60 20.28 -4.71
CA GLN A 211 9.47 19.33 -4.01
C GLN A 211 10.83 19.97 -3.67
N GLY A 212 11.41 19.61 -2.53
CA GLY A 212 12.77 19.98 -2.18
C GLY A 212 13.79 19.00 -2.77
N GLN A 213 14.25 19.23 -4.01
CA GLN A 213 15.10 18.30 -4.76
C GLN A 213 16.45 17.98 -4.09
N GLU A 214 16.92 18.80 -3.15
CA GLU A 214 18.19 18.55 -2.46
C GLU A 214 18.16 17.25 -1.63
N ILE A 215 16.98 16.84 -1.14
CA ILE A 215 16.81 15.57 -0.39
C ILE A 215 17.13 14.33 -1.24
N PHE A 216 17.18 14.49 -2.56
CA PHE A 216 17.49 13.39 -3.46
C PHE A 216 18.93 12.90 -3.28
N ARG A 217 19.84 13.75 -2.76
CA ARG A 217 21.24 13.41 -2.47
C ARG A 217 21.41 12.29 -1.44
N ASP A 218 20.48 12.20 -0.49
CA ASP A 218 20.54 11.27 0.64
C ASP A 218 19.92 9.91 0.29
N VAL A 219 20.10 8.88 1.13
CA VAL A 219 19.41 7.58 0.94
C VAL A 219 18.24 7.50 1.93
N THR A 220 17.14 8.16 1.57
CA THR A 220 15.92 8.37 2.37
C THR A 220 14.70 8.54 1.45
N LEU A 221 13.48 8.63 1.99
CA LEU A 221 12.24 8.87 1.21
C LEU A 221 12.22 10.32 0.67
N LYS A 222 11.87 10.55 -0.60
CA LYS A 222 12.01 11.89 -1.19
C LYS A 222 10.75 12.73 -1.06
N PHE A 223 9.57 12.10 -1.11
CA PHE A 223 8.29 12.78 -0.94
C PHE A 223 8.19 13.60 0.36
N MET A 224 9.01 13.28 1.37
CA MET A 224 9.03 14.00 2.65
C MET A 224 9.39 15.49 2.51
N ALA A 225 10.09 15.87 1.43
CA ALA A 225 10.34 17.27 1.10
C ALA A 225 9.22 17.90 0.25
N GLY A 226 8.03 17.32 0.25
CA GLY A 226 6.90 17.65 -0.63
C GLY A 226 6.95 16.84 -1.92
N TRP A 227 5.79 16.38 -2.38
CA TRP A 227 5.58 15.71 -3.67
C TRP A 227 4.23 16.13 -4.28
N ASP A 228 3.93 15.62 -5.47
CA ASP A 228 2.63 15.81 -6.13
C ASP A 228 1.46 15.10 -5.42
N CYS A 229 1.73 14.19 -4.50
CA CYS A 229 0.72 13.42 -3.80
C CYS A 229 0.92 13.39 -2.28
N SER A 230 1.82 14.23 -1.76
CA SER A 230 2.11 14.34 -0.34
C SER A 230 2.58 15.75 0.02
N PRO A 231 2.09 16.37 1.11
CA PRO A 231 2.64 17.63 1.58
C PRO A 231 4.05 17.43 2.14
N VAL A 232 4.73 18.55 2.39
CA VAL A 232 6.02 18.50 3.05
C VAL A 232 5.88 17.96 4.48
N VAL A 233 6.65 16.92 4.81
CA VAL A 233 6.71 16.38 6.17
C VAL A 233 7.73 17.17 6.96
N ARG A 234 7.28 17.88 7.99
CA ARG A 234 8.04 18.97 8.61
C ARG A 234 9.36 18.57 9.25
N ASP A 235 9.47 17.35 9.76
CA ASP A 235 10.71 16.81 10.32
C ASP A 235 11.46 15.87 9.36
N ARG A 236 11.02 15.78 8.09
CA ARG A 236 11.46 14.80 7.10
C ARG A 236 11.45 13.37 7.63
N ASN A 237 10.46 13.02 8.45
CA ASN A 237 10.32 11.77 9.18
C ASN A 237 11.58 11.32 9.94
N MET A 238 12.41 12.24 10.44
CA MET A 238 13.56 11.83 11.27
C MET A 238 13.05 10.99 12.45
N GLY A 239 13.63 9.82 12.70
CA GLY A 239 13.17 8.94 13.79
C GLY A 239 13.55 7.48 13.66
N ILE A 240 12.80 6.63 14.37
CA ILE A 240 12.93 5.17 14.34
C ILE A 240 11.64 4.62 13.74
N TYR A 241 11.60 4.54 12.40
CA TYR A 241 10.36 4.29 11.65
C TYR A 241 10.00 2.80 11.49
N GLN A 242 10.87 1.88 11.93
CA GLN A 242 10.53 0.44 12.05
C GLN A 242 10.94 -0.15 13.40
N ASN A 243 10.70 -1.44 13.61
CA ASN A 243 10.86 -2.10 14.90
C ASN A 243 12.30 -2.05 15.45
N VAL A 244 12.39 -2.01 16.78
CA VAL A 244 13.65 -2.25 17.53
C VAL A 244 13.41 -3.42 18.46
N TYR A 245 14.31 -4.39 18.46
CA TYR A 245 14.11 -5.60 19.25
C TYR A 245 15.39 -6.32 19.63
N LEU A 246 15.31 -7.12 20.70
CA LEU A 246 16.39 -8.01 21.13
C LEU A 246 16.18 -9.43 20.63
N THR A 247 17.27 -10.08 20.25
CA THR A 247 17.33 -11.53 20.02
C THR A 247 18.50 -12.14 20.76
N TYR A 248 18.41 -13.45 21.02
CA TYR A 248 19.38 -14.17 21.85
C TYR A 248 19.85 -15.45 21.16
N THR A 249 21.16 -15.59 20.98
CA THR A 249 21.81 -16.74 20.32
C THR A 249 22.96 -17.25 21.17
N ASP A 250 23.47 -18.44 20.90
CA ASP A 250 24.84 -18.79 21.31
C ASP A 250 25.84 -18.21 20.28
N ASP A 251 26.98 -18.86 20.05
CA ASP A 251 28.03 -18.33 19.18
C ASP A 251 27.69 -18.36 17.68
N VAL A 252 26.85 -19.28 17.24
CA VAL A 252 26.49 -19.41 15.82
C VAL A 252 25.09 -18.87 15.58
N LYS A 253 24.97 -17.99 14.59
CA LYS A 253 23.72 -17.35 14.15
C LYS A 253 23.37 -17.78 12.74
N ILE A 254 22.08 -18.02 12.50
CA ILE A 254 21.52 -18.29 11.17
C ILE A 254 21.12 -16.94 10.58
N GLU A 255 21.65 -16.62 9.40
CA GLU A 255 21.37 -15.38 8.69
C GLU A 255 20.88 -15.66 7.27
N HIS A 256 19.97 -14.82 6.79
CA HIS A 256 19.47 -14.81 5.41
C HIS A 256 19.01 -16.17 4.84
N PRO A 257 18.13 -16.94 5.54
CA PRO A 257 17.50 -18.12 4.93
C PRO A 257 16.90 -17.79 3.57
N TYR A 258 17.05 -18.68 2.60
CA TYR A 258 16.55 -18.50 1.26
C TYR A 258 16.04 -19.82 0.68
N ILE A 259 14.81 -19.76 0.15
CA ILE A 259 14.14 -20.90 -0.47
C ILE A 259 13.92 -20.57 -1.95
N VAL A 260 14.51 -21.38 -2.83
CA VAL A 260 14.22 -21.37 -4.26
C VAL A 260 13.28 -22.51 -4.58
N THR A 261 12.15 -22.20 -5.20
CA THR A 261 11.16 -23.18 -5.65
C THR A 261 11.19 -23.26 -7.17
N ASP A 262 11.27 -24.47 -7.71
CA ASP A 262 11.17 -24.71 -9.15
C ASP A 262 10.05 -25.70 -9.48
N LEU A 263 9.36 -25.44 -10.59
CA LEU A 263 8.31 -26.28 -11.17
C LEU A 263 8.70 -26.66 -12.60
N GLN A 264 8.51 -27.94 -12.95
CA GLN A 264 8.72 -28.45 -14.31
C GLN A 264 7.50 -28.15 -15.19
N LEU A 265 7.23 -26.86 -15.40
CA LEU A 265 6.08 -26.39 -16.17
C LEU A 265 6.05 -27.02 -17.58
N PRO A 266 4.86 -27.41 -18.09
CA PRO A 266 3.53 -27.10 -17.56
C PRO A 266 3.07 -28.03 -16.42
N ASP A 267 3.84 -29.07 -16.07
CA ASP A 267 3.52 -29.94 -14.94
C ASP A 267 3.69 -29.19 -13.61
N THR A 268 2.62 -29.20 -12.81
CA THR A 268 2.55 -28.57 -11.49
C THR A 268 2.49 -29.60 -10.35
N THR A 269 2.54 -30.90 -10.68
CA THR A 269 2.49 -32.00 -9.70
C THR A 269 3.84 -32.26 -9.03
N ASN A 270 4.92 -31.58 -9.44
CA ASN A 270 6.26 -31.74 -8.90
C ASN A 270 6.91 -30.37 -8.62
N ALA A 271 7.38 -30.16 -7.38
CA ALA A 271 8.20 -29.01 -6.99
C ALA A 271 9.56 -29.43 -6.45
N TYR A 272 10.59 -28.70 -6.84
CA TYR A 272 11.97 -28.91 -6.43
C TYR A 272 12.44 -27.71 -5.62
N LEU A 273 12.80 -27.95 -4.35
CA LEU A 273 13.19 -26.88 -3.43
C LEU A 273 14.69 -26.91 -3.19
N THR A 274 15.34 -25.75 -3.29
CA THR A 274 16.70 -25.54 -2.79
C THR A 274 16.64 -24.60 -1.60
N VAL A 275 17.16 -25.04 -0.45
CA VAL A 275 17.21 -24.24 0.77
C VAL A 275 18.66 -23.84 1.04
N SER A 276 18.90 -22.58 1.36
CA SER A 276 20.23 -22.11 1.78
C SER A 276 20.13 -21.13 2.95
N ALA A 277 21.20 -21.02 3.73
CA ALA A 277 21.35 -20.01 4.77
C ALA A 277 22.83 -19.71 5.01
N GLU A 278 23.12 -18.51 5.49
CA GLU A 278 24.42 -18.13 6.02
C GLU A 278 24.49 -18.54 7.51
N LEU A 279 25.60 -19.15 7.93
CA LEU A 279 25.89 -19.44 9.33
C LEU A 279 27.10 -18.61 9.76
N ARG A 280 26.88 -17.68 10.70
CA ARG A 280 27.91 -16.80 11.22
C ARG A 280 28.34 -17.24 12.60
N ASN A 281 29.63 -17.56 12.76
CA ASN A 281 30.23 -17.83 14.05
C ASN A 281 30.81 -16.53 14.65
N ALA A 282 30.14 -15.98 15.65
CA ALA A 282 30.58 -14.78 16.38
C ALA A 282 31.58 -15.10 17.51
N GLY A 283 31.86 -16.39 17.75
CA GLY A 283 32.82 -16.88 18.73
C GLY A 283 34.28 -16.77 18.31
N THR A 284 35.17 -17.13 19.22
CA THR A 284 36.63 -17.10 19.03
C THR A 284 37.23 -18.47 18.72
N ALA A 285 36.40 -19.52 18.65
CA ALA A 285 36.82 -20.89 18.36
C ALA A 285 36.01 -21.47 17.19
N VAL A 286 36.54 -22.51 16.56
CA VAL A 286 35.81 -23.28 15.55
C VAL A 286 34.57 -23.90 16.18
N CYS A 287 33.41 -23.73 15.54
CA CYS A 287 32.16 -24.34 15.95
C CYS A 287 31.83 -25.53 15.04
N ARG A 288 31.47 -26.67 15.66
CA ARG A 288 30.98 -27.86 14.97
C ARG A 288 29.56 -28.14 15.44
N GLY A 289 28.65 -28.31 14.51
CA GLY A 289 27.24 -28.53 14.82
C GLY A 289 26.46 -29.09 13.64
N VAL A 290 25.16 -29.19 13.81
CA VAL A 290 24.23 -29.68 12.79
C VAL A 290 23.25 -28.56 12.48
N LEU A 291 23.14 -28.18 11.20
CA LEU A 291 22.04 -27.37 10.71
C LEU A 291 20.90 -28.32 10.32
N ARG A 292 19.78 -28.23 11.02
CA ARG A 292 18.53 -28.96 10.75
C ARG A 292 17.51 -28.03 10.13
N GLY A 293 16.68 -28.55 9.23
CA GLY A 293 15.57 -27.82 8.63
C GLY A 293 14.29 -28.65 8.59
N THR A 294 13.16 -28.03 8.89
CA THR A 294 11.82 -28.57 8.65
C THR A 294 11.01 -27.66 7.74
N ILE A 295 10.19 -28.25 6.86
CA ILE A 295 9.21 -27.52 6.04
C ILE A 295 7.82 -28.09 6.31
N ASP A 296 6.93 -27.21 6.74
CA ASP A 296 5.54 -27.52 7.09
C ASP A 296 4.56 -26.64 6.30
N LEU A 297 3.40 -27.20 5.97
CA LEU A 297 2.28 -26.44 5.39
C LEU A 297 1.60 -25.61 6.49
N GLU A 298 1.43 -24.31 6.26
CA GLU A 298 0.67 -23.45 7.17
C GLU A 298 -0.83 -23.71 7.00
N LYS A 299 -1.41 -24.49 7.90
CA LYS A 299 -2.84 -24.85 7.87
C LYS A 299 -3.76 -23.77 8.42
N GLU A 300 -3.25 -22.88 9.26
CA GLU A 300 -4.00 -21.77 9.85
C GLU A 300 -3.24 -20.48 9.59
N VAL A 301 -3.75 -19.65 8.67
CA VAL A 301 -3.14 -18.36 8.37
C VAL A 301 -3.80 -17.28 9.23
N ASP A 302 -3.00 -16.64 10.08
CA ASP A 302 -3.44 -15.57 10.97
C ASP A 302 -3.53 -14.22 10.22
N PHE A 303 -4.69 -13.57 10.31
CA PHE A 303 -4.91 -12.19 9.90
C PHE A 303 -5.16 -11.33 11.15
N CYS A 304 -5.24 -10.00 11.01
CA CYS A 304 -5.37 -9.13 12.18
C CYS A 304 -6.68 -9.37 12.99
N THR A 305 -7.78 -9.75 12.33
CA THR A 305 -9.11 -9.86 12.98
C THR A 305 -9.75 -11.23 12.85
N TYR A 306 -9.20 -12.13 12.04
CA TYR A 306 -9.73 -13.47 11.81
C TYR A 306 -8.62 -14.46 11.42
N LYS A 307 -8.95 -15.74 11.41
CA LYS A 307 -8.05 -16.80 10.94
C LYS A 307 -8.62 -17.53 9.73
N LYS A 308 -7.77 -17.87 8.76
CA LYS A 308 -8.15 -18.65 7.57
C LYS A 308 -7.59 -20.06 7.67
N GLN A 309 -8.47 -21.05 7.65
CA GLN A 309 -8.08 -22.47 7.56
C GLN A 309 -7.78 -22.81 6.09
N MET A 310 -6.60 -23.35 5.84
CA MET A 310 -6.14 -23.80 4.53
C MET A 310 -6.37 -25.32 4.40
N PRO A 311 -7.13 -25.78 3.40
CA PRO A 311 -7.44 -27.19 3.26
C PRO A 311 -6.21 -28.01 2.80
N GLY A 312 -6.23 -29.31 3.05
CA GLY A 312 -5.16 -30.22 2.66
C GLY A 312 -4.13 -30.49 3.76
N THR A 313 -3.18 -31.36 3.43
CA THR A 313 -2.10 -31.81 4.31
C THR A 313 -0.83 -32.01 3.50
N MET A 314 0.31 -31.80 4.14
CA MET A 314 1.63 -32.13 3.61
C MET A 314 2.44 -32.76 4.75
N PRO A 315 3.11 -33.90 4.54
CA PRO A 315 4.06 -34.41 5.52
C PRO A 315 5.19 -33.41 5.76
N THR A 316 5.63 -33.28 7.01
CA THR A 316 6.80 -32.45 7.34
C THR A 316 8.02 -32.97 6.59
N VAL A 317 8.65 -32.09 5.81
CA VAL A 317 9.94 -32.40 5.16
C VAL A 317 11.05 -32.10 6.17
N VAL A 318 11.98 -33.02 6.36
CA VAL A 318 13.09 -32.89 7.33
C VAL A 318 14.43 -33.13 6.64
N PHE A 319 15.40 -32.27 6.86
CA PHE A 319 16.76 -32.41 6.32
C PHE A 319 17.80 -31.86 7.30
N GLU A 320 19.03 -32.34 7.21
CA GLU A 320 20.11 -31.87 8.07
C GLU A 320 21.50 -32.05 7.47
N ARG A 321 22.46 -31.27 7.97
CA ARG A 321 23.86 -31.36 7.59
C ARG A 321 24.76 -30.99 8.77
N ALA A 322 25.76 -31.83 9.03
CA ALA A 322 26.86 -31.47 9.91
C ALA A 322 27.76 -30.43 9.22
N VAL A 323 28.13 -29.38 9.96
CA VAL A 323 28.93 -28.27 9.44
C VAL A 323 29.98 -27.83 10.45
N GLU A 324 31.08 -27.32 9.91
CA GLU A 324 32.17 -26.71 10.66
C GLU A 324 32.30 -25.25 10.23
N ILE A 325 32.27 -24.34 11.20
CA ILE A 325 32.29 -22.90 10.96
C ILE A 325 33.51 -22.31 11.68
N PRO A 326 34.52 -21.81 10.94
CA PRO A 326 35.69 -21.21 11.57
C PRO A 326 35.33 -19.99 12.44
N ALA A 327 36.17 -19.70 13.44
CA ALA A 327 35.97 -18.56 14.34
C ALA A 327 35.87 -17.24 13.55
N GLY A 328 34.86 -16.42 13.87
CA GLY A 328 34.64 -15.11 13.23
C GLY A 328 34.21 -15.15 11.77
N GLN A 329 34.02 -16.34 11.18
CA GLN A 329 33.67 -16.49 9.76
C GLN A 329 32.16 -16.70 9.56
N THR A 330 31.72 -16.40 8.34
CA THR A 330 30.40 -16.77 7.82
C THR A 330 30.58 -17.79 6.71
N ILE A 331 29.83 -18.89 6.74
CA ILE A 331 29.76 -19.86 5.64
C ILE A 331 28.33 -19.92 5.08
N THR A 332 28.19 -20.27 3.82
CA THR A 332 26.87 -20.56 3.22
C THR A 332 26.66 -22.06 3.15
N VAL A 333 25.53 -22.53 3.68
CA VAL A 333 25.12 -23.93 3.63
C VAL A 333 23.92 -24.05 2.71
N ALA A 334 23.94 -25.01 1.79
CA ALA A 334 22.84 -25.27 0.86
C ALA A 334 22.42 -26.75 0.91
N PHE A 335 21.11 -26.95 0.76
CA PHE A 335 20.42 -28.23 0.64
C PHE A 335 19.71 -28.23 -0.72
N THR A 336 20.11 -29.13 -1.60
CA THR A 336 19.58 -29.24 -2.96
C THR A 336 18.73 -30.51 -3.08
N PRO A 337 17.75 -30.57 -3.99
CA PRO A 337 16.95 -31.77 -4.20
C PRO A 337 17.76 -32.94 -4.79
N LYS A 338 18.97 -32.67 -5.30
CA LYS A 338 19.92 -33.70 -5.77
C LYS A 338 20.51 -34.49 -4.60
N ASP A 339 20.86 -33.81 -3.51
CA ASP A 339 21.50 -34.41 -2.34
C ASP A 339 20.48 -34.78 -1.25
N TYR A 340 19.30 -34.16 -1.29
CA TYR A 340 18.22 -34.32 -0.32
C TYR A 340 16.90 -34.58 -1.05
N ALA A 341 16.63 -35.85 -1.37
CA ALA A 341 15.45 -36.26 -2.16
C ALA A 341 14.11 -35.83 -1.55
N GLN A 342 14.04 -35.62 -0.23
CA GLN A 342 12.85 -35.10 0.45
C GLN A 342 12.49 -33.66 0.08
N LEU A 343 13.41 -32.88 -0.52
CA LEU A 343 13.15 -31.55 -1.07
C LEU A 343 12.49 -31.59 -2.46
N HIS A 344 12.23 -32.79 -3.00
CA HIS A 344 11.29 -33.00 -4.10
C HIS A 344 9.89 -33.24 -3.52
N ILE A 345 9.03 -32.23 -3.61
CA ILE A 345 7.65 -32.27 -3.12
C ILE A 345 6.72 -32.68 -4.26
N ARG A 346 6.00 -33.79 -4.07
CA ARG A 346 4.95 -34.26 -4.99
C ARG A 346 3.60 -33.69 -4.59
N ASN A 347 2.81 -33.28 -5.58
CA ASN A 347 1.52 -32.61 -5.43
C ASN A 347 1.59 -31.44 -4.42
N PRO A 348 2.50 -30.46 -4.65
CA PRO A 348 2.69 -29.35 -3.74
C PRO A 348 1.42 -28.50 -3.61
N HIS A 349 1.19 -27.95 -2.42
CA HIS A 349 0.20 -26.89 -2.22
C HIS A 349 0.77 -25.56 -2.73
N LEU A 350 0.35 -25.17 -3.93
CA LEU A 350 0.89 -24.01 -4.66
C LEU A 350 0.31 -22.69 -4.16
N TRP A 351 1.14 -21.66 -4.07
CA TRP A 351 0.68 -20.30 -3.90
C TRP A 351 0.15 -19.72 -5.22
N TRP A 352 -0.98 -19.02 -5.18
CA TRP A 352 -1.58 -18.34 -6.32
C TRP A 352 -1.95 -16.87 -6.02
N PRO A 353 -1.89 -15.98 -7.03
CA PRO A 353 -2.37 -14.62 -6.91
C PRO A 353 -3.88 -14.55 -6.63
N ASN A 354 -4.33 -13.40 -6.15
CA ASN A 354 -5.74 -13.11 -5.90
C ASN A 354 -6.57 -13.34 -7.18
N GLY A 355 -7.69 -14.06 -7.04
CA GLY A 355 -8.55 -14.45 -8.18
C GLY A 355 -8.10 -15.67 -8.97
N TYR A 356 -6.89 -16.20 -8.75
CA TYR A 356 -6.33 -17.34 -9.53
C TYR A 356 -6.19 -18.65 -8.75
N GLY A 357 -6.29 -18.62 -7.42
CA GLY A 357 -6.24 -19.81 -6.60
C GLY A 357 -6.10 -19.52 -5.10
N MET A 358 -5.65 -20.53 -4.35
CA MET A 358 -5.38 -20.41 -2.91
C MET A 358 -3.96 -19.91 -2.64
N GLN A 359 -3.79 -19.09 -1.61
CA GLN A 359 -2.52 -18.54 -1.16
C GLN A 359 -1.86 -19.49 -0.15
N TYR A 360 -1.51 -20.71 -0.57
CA TYR A 360 -0.84 -21.65 0.33
C TYR A 360 0.54 -21.13 0.74
N LEU A 361 0.79 -21.10 2.05
CA LEU A 361 2.06 -20.70 2.65
C LEU A 361 2.67 -21.90 3.37
N HIS A 362 4.00 -21.93 3.41
CA HIS A 362 4.80 -22.95 4.07
C HIS A 362 5.77 -22.26 5.02
N LYS A 363 6.15 -22.95 6.09
CA LYS A 363 7.16 -22.47 7.05
C LYS A 363 8.41 -23.33 6.93
N LEU A 364 9.52 -22.69 6.58
CA LEU A 364 10.85 -23.25 6.79
C LEU A 364 11.30 -22.88 8.21
N LYS A 365 11.57 -23.88 9.04
CA LYS A 365 12.25 -23.69 10.34
C LYS A 365 13.66 -24.25 10.24
N LEU A 366 14.67 -23.39 10.39
CA LEU A 366 16.07 -23.78 10.47
C LEU A 366 16.55 -23.67 11.92
N THR A 367 17.23 -24.71 12.41
CA THR A 367 17.79 -24.76 13.75
C THR A 367 19.25 -25.22 13.66
N PHE A 368 20.16 -24.47 14.30
CA PHE A 368 21.56 -24.86 14.40
C PHE A 368 21.87 -25.37 15.80
N GLU A 369 22.30 -26.63 15.89
CA GLU A 369 22.53 -27.32 17.15
C GLU A 369 24.01 -27.64 17.37
N MET A 370 24.51 -27.39 18.58
CA MET A 370 25.85 -27.77 19.04
C MET A 370 25.75 -28.49 20.38
N ASN A 371 26.39 -29.65 20.52
CA ASN A 371 26.42 -30.41 21.78
C ASN A 371 25.02 -30.67 22.38
N GLY A 372 24.02 -30.93 21.53
CA GLY A 372 22.63 -31.17 21.95
C GLY A 372 21.87 -29.91 22.41
N LYS A 373 22.37 -28.70 22.12
CA LYS A 373 21.72 -27.42 22.42
C LYS A 373 21.54 -26.57 21.18
N VAL A 374 20.43 -25.85 21.10
CA VAL A 374 20.14 -24.91 20.02
C VAL A 374 20.94 -23.62 20.23
N SER A 375 21.79 -23.29 19.26
CA SER A 375 22.50 -22.01 19.22
C SER A 375 21.57 -20.90 18.72
N ASP A 376 20.90 -21.14 17.60
CA ASP A 376 19.98 -20.21 16.95
C ASP A 376 18.89 -20.96 16.16
N GLU A 377 17.77 -20.29 15.97
CA GLU A 377 16.61 -20.76 15.23
C GLU A 377 16.04 -19.61 14.40
N GLN A 378 15.69 -19.89 13.16
CA GLN A 378 15.02 -18.95 12.26
C GLN A 378 13.84 -19.63 11.59
N THR A 379 12.71 -18.94 11.57
CA THR A 379 11.52 -19.35 10.81
C THR A 379 11.31 -18.38 9.66
N THR A 380 11.06 -18.91 8.47
CA THR A 380 10.84 -18.14 7.24
C THR A 380 9.61 -18.68 6.54
N THR A 381 8.63 -17.82 6.32
CA THR A 381 7.45 -18.14 5.52
C THR A 381 7.75 -17.97 4.03
N PHE A 382 7.27 -18.89 3.20
CA PHE A 382 7.40 -18.83 1.75
C PHE A 382 6.20 -19.49 1.07
N GLY A 383 6.04 -19.29 -0.24
CA GLY A 383 5.03 -19.97 -1.05
C GLY A 383 5.68 -20.76 -2.17
N ILE A 384 5.18 -21.97 -2.45
CA ILE A 384 5.64 -22.76 -3.60
C ILE A 384 4.96 -22.23 -4.86
N ARG A 385 5.74 -21.55 -5.70
CA ARG A 385 5.29 -21.10 -7.03
C ARG A 385 6.48 -21.02 -7.99
N LYS A 386 6.20 -20.85 -9.27
CA LYS A 386 7.19 -20.41 -10.27
C LYS A 386 6.71 -19.16 -10.98
N ILE A 387 7.59 -18.17 -11.08
CA ILE A 387 7.35 -16.94 -11.83
C ILE A 387 8.27 -16.85 -13.03
N THR A 388 7.71 -16.43 -14.16
CA THR A 388 8.44 -15.94 -15.31
C THR A 388 7.72 -14.73 -15.91
N SER A 389 8.35 -14.06 -16.87
CA SER A 389 7.73 -12.97 -17.62
C SER A 389 8.10 -13.08 -19.10
N THR A 390 7.16 -12.68 -19.97
CA THR A 390 7.39 -12.54 -21.42
C THR A 390 6.86 -11.19 -21.89
N LEU A 391 7.20 -10.81 -23.11
CA LEU A 391 6.65 -9.63 -23.77
C LEU A 391 5.76 -10.07 -24.93
N LYS A 392 4.60 -9.44 -25.05
CA LYS A 392 3.80 -9.45 -26.27
C LYS A 392 4.19 -8.25 -27.11
N GLU A 393 4.48 -8.46 -28.38
CA GLU A 393 4.69 -7.38 -29.35
C GLU A 393 3.42 -7.15 -30.18
N ARG A 394 3.14 -5.88 -30.49
CA ARG A 394 2.14 -5.47 -31.47
C ARG A 394 2.48 -4.08 -32.02
N ASP A 395 2.55 -3.95 -33.35
CA ASP A 395 2.77 -2.68 -34.03
C ASP A 395 4.03 -1.92 -33.54
N GLY A 396 5.08 -2.67 -33.13
CA GLY A 396 6.33 -2.14 -32.56
C GLY A 396 6.28 -1.89 -31.05
N GLU A 397 5.11 -1.96 -30.44
CA GLU A 397 4.88 -1.77 -29.01
C GLU A 397 4.98 -3.09 -28.25
N HIS A 398 5.24 -3.00 -26.94
CA HIS A 398 5.45 -4.17 -26.10
C HIS A 398 4.58 -4.13 -24.83
N GLY A 399 3.88 -5.23 -24.54
CA GLY A 399 3.13 -5.44 -23.30
C GLY A 399 3.70 -6.59 -22.49
N ARG A 400 4.04 -6.34 -21.23
CA ARG A 400 4.59 -7.36 -20.32
C ARG A 400 3.49 -8.30 -19.85
N ILE A 401 3.83 -9.59 -19.80
CA ILE A 401 2.98 -10.64 -19.26
C ILE A 401 3.73 -11.31 -18.11
N PHE A 402 3.07 -11.44 -16.97
CA PHE A 402 3.55 -12.24 -15.85
C PHE A 402 2.93 -13.63 -15.90
N TRP A 403 3.75 -14.66 -15.67
CA TRP A 403 3.32 -16.05 -15.63
C TRP A 403 3.53 -16.58 -14.23
N VAL A 404 2.47 -17.11 -13.62
CA VAL A 404 2.53 -17.79 -12.31
C VAL A 404 2.09 -19.22 -12.51
N ASN A 405 2.96 -20.16 -12.14
CA ASN A 405 2.74 -21.61 -12.27
C ASN A 405 2.34 -22.03 -13.72
N GLY A 406 2.94 -21.38 -14.72
CA GLY A 406 2.70 -21.67 -16.14
C GLY A 406 1.44 -21.05 -16.72
N LYS A 407 0.71 -20.23 -15.96
CA LYS A 407 -0.47 -19.52 -16.43
C LYS A 407 -0.23 -18.01 -16.44
N ARG A 408 -0.64 -17.33 -17.51
CA ARG A 408 -0.53 -15.87 -17.60
C ARG A 408 -1.52 -15.18 -16.66
N ILE A 409 -1.12 -14.03 -16.14
CA ILE A 409 -1.88 -13.21 -15.19
C ILE A 409 -2.18 -11.86 -15.84
N PHE A 410 -3.47 -11.53 -15.98
CA PHE A 410 -3.88 -10.21 -16.44
C PHE A 410 -3.74 -9.23 -15.27
N SER A 411 -2.68 -8.42 -15.32
CA SER A 411 -2.26 -7.59 -14.18
C SER A 411 -3.18 -6.39 -14.05
N ARG A 412 -3.88 -6.28 -12.92
CA ARG A 412 -4.87 -5.25 -12.66
C ARG A 412 -4.70 -4.74 -11.24
N GLY A 413 -4.33 -3.48 -11.10
CA GLY A 413 -4.04 -2.93 -9.79
C GLY A 413 -3.59 -1.48 -9.82
N GLY A 414 -2.50 -1.16 -9.15
CA GLY A 414 -2.00 0.22 -9.07
C GLY A 414 -0.93 0.42 -8.01
N PHE A 415 -0.52 1.67 -7.88
CA PHE A 415 0.48 2.10 -6.92
C PHE A 415 -0.14 2.42 -5.57
N ILE A 416 0.64 2.15 -4.52
CA ILE A 416 0.38 2.59 -3.15
C ILE A 416 1.53 3.45 -2.66
N GLN A 417 1.21 4.35 -1.74
CA GLN A 417 2.15 5.22 -1.07
C GLN A 417 1.93 5.13 0.45
N PRO A 418 2.98 5.21 1.29
CA PRO A 418 2.82 5.13 2.74
C PRO A 418 2.12 6.39 3.28
N ASP A 419 1.65 6.30 4.52
CA ASP A 419 1.21 7.47 5.31
C ASP A 419 2.32 8.53 5.40
N MET A 420 1.97 9.82 5.33
CA MET A 420 2.98 10.90 5.32
C MET A 420 3.87 10.93 6.58
N LEU A 421 3.35 10.49 7.74
CA LEU A 421 4.11 10.37 8.99
C LEU A 421 4.65 8.96 9.24
N LEU A 422 4.48 8.05 8.28
CA LEU A 422 4.83 6.63 8.38
C LEU A 422 4.11 5.90 9.53
N ASP A 423 2.87 6.28 9.88
CA ASP A 423 2.07 5.58 10.89
C ASP A 423 1.46 4.26 10.37
N MET A 424 2.34 3.36 9.96
CA MET A 424 2.00 2.06 9.36
C MET A 424 1.84 0.96 10.42
N ASN A 425 0.78 1.06 11.22
CA ASN A 425 0.49 0.02 12.21
C ASN A 425 -0.01 -1.28 11.56
N ARG A 426 0.20 -2.42 12.24
CA ARG A 426 -0.17 -3.76 11.73
C ARG A 426 -1.61 -3.83 11.24
N LYS A 427 -2.58 -3.28 11.98
CA LYS A 427 -3.99 -3.39 11.59
C LYS A 427 -4.25 -2.66 10.27
N HIS A 428 -3.76 -1.43 10.14
CA HIS A 428 -3.94 -0.61 8.93
C HIS A 428 -3.41 -1.34 7.68
N MET A 429 -2.18 -1.89 7.74
CA MET A 429 -1.58 -2.62 6.61
C MET A 429 -2.42 -3.85 6.18
N TYR A 430 -2.95 -4.61 7.14
CA TYR A 430 -3.83 -5.76 6.85
C TYR A 430 -5.18 -5.33 6.27
N ASP A 431 -5.74 -4.26 6.79
CA ASP A 431 -7.04 -3.75 6.37
C ASP A 431 -7.00 -3.17 4.96
N GLU A 432 -5.94 -2.41 4.63
CA GLU A 432 -5.69 -1.90 3.28
C GLU A 432 -5.55 -3.06 2.28
N ALA A 433 -4.69 -4.05 2.58
CA ALA A 433 -4.53 -5.24 1.76
C ALA A 433 -5.85 -6.02 1.59
N ARG A 434 -6.67 -6.11 2.64
CA ARG A 434 -7.99 -6.76 2.59
C ARG A 434 -8.95 -6.00 1.69
N LEU A 435 -9.00 -4.67 1.77
CA LEU A 435 -9.81 -3.83 0.88
C LEU A 435 -9.43 -4.06 -0.58
N LEU A 436 -8.14 -4.02 -0.89
CA LEU A 436 -7.62 -4.22 -2.25
C LEU A 436 -7.92 -5.62 -2.79
N ALA A 437 -7.67 -6.66 -1.99
CA ALA A 437 -7.96 -8.03 -2.40
C ALA A 437 -9.46 -8.24 -2.66
N LEU A 438 -10.32 -7.65 -1.83
CA LEU A 438 -11.78 -7.69 -2.02
C LEU A 438 -12.27 -6.85 -3.20
N ALA A 439 -11.47 -5.90 -3.70
CA ALA A 439 -11.74 -5.18 -4.94
C ALA A 439 -11.38 -6.02 -6.19
N GLY A 440 -10.69 -7.16 -6.03
CA GLY A 440 -10.18 -7.93 -7.17
C GLY A 440 -8.85 -7.41 -7.71
N VAL A 441 -8.20 -6.46 -7.02
CA VAL A 441 -6.82 -6.08 -7.31
C VAL A 441 -5.91 -7.29 -7.14
N ASN A 442 -4.99 -7.49 -8.08
CA ASN A 442 -4.05 -8.62 -8.05
C ASN A 442 -2.59 -8.20 -8.14
N MET A 443 -2.28 -6.93 -8.39
CA MET A 443 -0.92 -6.41 -8.44
C MET A 443 -0.82 -5.03 -7.76
N ILE A 444 0.23 -4.85 -6.97
CA ILE A 444 0.58 -3.64 -6.25
C ILE A 444 2.01 -3.28 -6.64
N ALA A 445 2.27 -1.99 -6.83
CA ALA A 445 3.61 -1.44 -6.83
C ALA A 445 3.74 -0.42 -5.70
N ASN A 446 4.90 -0.35 -5.08
CA ASN A 446 5.24 0.79 -4.23
C ASN A 446 5.94 1.85 -5.07
N GLU A 447 5.54 3.10 -4.86
CA GLU A 447 6.46 4.20 -5.08
C GLU A 447 6.96 4.66 -3.71
N ASP A 448 8.19 5.16 -3.65
CA ASP A 448 8.73 5.86 -2.48
C ASP A 448 8.72 5.10 -1.15
N MET A 449 8.76 3.78 -1.15
CA MET A 449 9.02 3.01 0.07
C MET A 449 9.84 1.74 -0.22
N PRO A 450 11.14 1.84 -0.57
CA PRO A 450 11.98 0.69 -0.96
C PRO A 450 12.19 -0.38 0.12
N SER A 451 11.86 -0.07 1.37
CA SER A 451 11.88 -1.03 2.46
C SER A 451 10.68 -0.84 3.36
N PRO A 452 9.49 -1.31 2.96
CA PRO A 452 8.33 -1.30 3.85
C PRO A 452 8.55 -2.18 5.09
N PRO A 453 7.77 -2.01 6.17
CA PRO A 453 7.68 -3.02 7.23
C PRO A 453 7.48 -4.42 6.64
N GLU A 454 8.06 -5.44 7.25
CA GLU A 454 7.98 -6.83 6.74
C GLU A 454 6.52 -7.32 6.70
N GLU A 455 5.72 -6.83 7.63
CA GLU A 455 4.29 -7.06 7.72
C GLU A 455 3.52 -6.65 6.46
N VAL A 456 3.97 -5.63 5.71
CA VAL A 456 3.36 -5.25 4.41
C VAL A 456 3.46 -6.42 3.44
N MET A 457 4.66 -6.96 3.26
CA MET A 457 4.91 -8.07 2.34
C MET A 457 4.19 -9.35 2.79
N GLU A 458 4.15 -9.61 4.10
CA GLU A 458 3.36 -10.71 4.66
C GLU A 458 1.86 -10.58 4.33
N THR A 459 1.30 -9.37 4.37
CA THR A 459 -0.11 -9.18 4.03
C THR A 459 -0.38 -9.50 2.57
N TYR A 460 0.55 -9.13 1.68
CA TYR A 460 0.43 -9.39 0.24
C TYR A 460 0.57 -10.87 -0.07
N ASP A 461 1.45 -11.59 0.62
CA ASP A 461 1.54 -13.04 0.55
C ASP A 461 0.22 -13.71 0.94
N LYS A 462 -0.40 -13.25 2.03
CA LYS A 462 -1.64 -13.85 2.57
C LYS A 462 -2.87 -13.56 1.71
N TYR A 463 -2.94 -12.38 1.10
CA TYR A 463 -4.04 -11.95 0.25
C TYR A 463 -3.85 -12.26 -1.24
N GLY A 464 -2.65 -12.69 -1.65
CA GLY A 464 -2.38 -13.01 -3.05
C GLY A 464 -2.10 -11.78 -3.91
N LEU A 465 -1.71 -10.67 -3.30
CA LEU A 465 -1.40 -9.43 -4.02
C LEU A 465 0.03 -9.54 -4.56
N LEU A 466 0.20 -9.50 -5.88
CA LEU A 466 1.54 -9.50 -6.48
C LEU A 466 2.23 -8.18 -6.16
N MET A 467 3.50 -8.22 -5.77
CA MET A 467 4.27 -7.03 -5.44
C MET A 467 5.36 -6.77 -6.48
N TRP A 468 5.30 -5.59 -7.08
CA TRP A 468 6.40 -4.98 -7.81
C TRP A 468 7.14 -4.07 -6.85
N GLU A 469 8.38 -4.42 -6.51
CA GLU A 469 9.22 -3.65 -5.59
C GLU A 469 10.12 -2.65 -6.34
N VAL A 470 10.03 -1.37 -5.95
CA VAL A 470 10.83 -0.27 -6.51
C VAL A 470 11.92 0.17 -5.54
N PHE A 471 13.17 0.26 -6.00
CA PHE A 471 14.29 0.68 -5.14
C PHE A 471 14.46 2.19 -4.97
N PHE A 472 14.09 2.99 -5.98
CA PHE A 472 14.28 4.43 -5.96
C PHE A 472 13.09 5.15 -6.59
N GLN A 473 12.70 6.25 -5.95
CA GLN A 473 11.67 7.20 -6.39
C GLN A 473 11.99 7.82 -7.76
N CYS A 474 10.95 8.21 -8.50
CA CYS A 474 11.02 9.06 -9.69
C CYS A 474 11.86 10.32 -9.45
N TRP A 475 12.30 10.97 -10.52
CA TRP A 475 13.11 12.21 -10.52
C TRP A 475 14.49 12.13 -9.83
N THR A 476 14.84 11.03 -9.18
CA THR A 476 16.23 10.74 -8.81
C THR A 476 17.00 10.41 -10.09
N SER A 477 18.23 10.92 -10.24
CA SER A 477 19.01 10.71 -11.47
C SER A 477 18.34 11.22 -12.77
N TYR A 478 17.48 12.26 -12.69
CA TYR A 478 16.76 12.78 -13.87
C TYR A 478 17.72 13.47 -14.87
N PRO A 479 17.73 13.10 -16.16
CA PRO A 479 18.67 13.62 -17.16
C PRO A 479 18.56 15.13 -17.38
N GLY A 480 19.69 15.81 -17.55
CA GLY A 480 19.71 17.24 -17.82
C GLY A 480 19.31 18.15 -16.65
N THR A 481 19.07 17.59 -15.46
CA THR A 481 18.72 18.35 -14.25
C THR A 481 19.81 18.29 -13.19
N GLU A 482 19.68 19.08 -12.13
CA GLU A 482 20.58 19.03 -10.98
C GLU A 482 20.48 17.71 -10.18
N THR A 483 19.40 16.93 -10.38
CA THR A 483 19.21 15.66 -9.68
C THR A 483 19.91 14.48 -10.33
N PHE A 484 20.48 14.66 -11.53
CA PHE A 484 21.15 13.60 -12.29
C PHE A 484 22.23 12.86 -11.49
N LYS A 485 22.92 13.54 -10.55
CA LYS A 485 24.01 12.96 -9.75
C LYS A 485 23.55 12.33 -8.43
N ASN A 486 22.24 12.18 -8.21
CA ASN A 486 21.67 11.69 -6.97
C ASN A 486 21.34 10.19 -7.02
N PRO A 487 21.41 9.45 -5.90
CA PRO A 487 21.99 9.87 -4.63
C PRO A 487 23.51 10.08 -4.74
N THR A 488 24.06 10.94 -3.87
CA THR A 488 25.50 11.28 -3.91
C THR A 488 26.37 10.20 -3.27
N ASP A 489 25.85 9.44 -2.32
CA ASP A 489 26.53 8.29 -1.71
C ASP A 489 26.04 6.98 -2.32
N THR A 490 26.62 6.61 -3.47
CA THR A 490 26.26 5.40 -4.21
C THR A 490 26.60 4.12 -3.47
N LYS A 491 27.63 4.13 -2.60
CA LYS A 491 28.01 2.97 -1.79
C LYS A 491 26.97 2.69 -0.72
N LEU A 492 26.50 3.75 -0.04
CA LEU A 492 25.40 3.63 0.91
C LEU A 492 24.14 3.15 0.20
N ALA A 493 23.82 3.71 -0.97
CA ALA A 493 22.64 3.33 -1.73
C ALA A 493 22.66 1.84 -2.12
N LEU A 494 23.77 1.33 -2.69
CA LEU A 494 23.93 -0.10 -3.00
C LEU A 494 23.79 -0.99 -1.76
N ARG A 495 24.37 -0.57 -0.63
CA ARG A 495 24.26 -1.32 0.63
C ARG A 495 22.79 -1.47 1.06
N ASN A 496 21.99 -0.40 0.96
CA ASN A 496 20.56 -0.42 1.26
C ASN A 496 19.82 -1.41 0.34
N MET A 497 20.06 -1.32 -0.97
CA MET A 497 19.41 -2.16 -1.98
C MET A 497 19.76 -3.65 -1.80
N TYR A 498 21.01 -3.96 -1.45
CA TYR A 498 21.44 -5.33 -1.18
C TYR A 498 20.77 -5.96 0.04
N ASP A 499 20.51 -5.16 1.08
CA ASP A 499 19.76 -5.62 2.25
C ASP A 499 18.28 -5.86 1.91
N VAL A 500 17.66 -4.97 1.14
CA VAL A 500 16.28 -5.10 0.65
C VAL A 500 16.07 -6.40 -0.13
N VAL A 501 16.97 -6.74 -1.07
CA VAL A 501 16.91 -8.02 -1.80
C VAL A 501 16.91 -9.20 -0.83
N LYS A 502 17.85 -9.24 0.11
CA LYS A 502 17.94 -10.33 1.10
C LYS A 502 16.76 -10.33 2.07
N ARG A 503 16.15 -9.18 2.35
CA ARG A 503 14.99 -9.02 3.22
C ARG A 503 13.75 -9.66 2.60
N TYR A 504 13.44 -9.33 1.34
CA TYR A 504 12.15 -9.70 0.77
C TYR A 504 12.14 -10.92 -0.14
N ARG A 505 13.30 -11.50 -0.47
CA ARG A 505 13.38 -12.52 -1.52
C ARG A 505 12.59 -13.82 -1.30
N ASN A 506 12.09 -14.08 -0.10
CA ASN A 506 11.27 -15.26 0.22
C ASN A 506 9.76 -15.01 0.08
N HIS A 507 9.32 -13.76 -0.08
CA HIS A 507 7.89 -13.45 -0.18
C HIS A 507 7.31 -13.96 -1.51
N PRO A 508 6.34 -14.88 -1.48
CA PRO A 508 5.61 -15.31 -2.66
C PRO A 508 4.65 -14.24 -3.20
N SER A 509 4.64 -12.99 -2.72
CA SER A 509 3.99 -11.87 -3.40
C SER A 509 4.94 -11.21 -4.41
N LEU A 510 6.23 -11.09 -4.10
CA LEU A 510 7.23 -10.35 -4.88
C LEU A 510 7.48 -10.94 -6.29
N VAL A 511 7.11 -10.20 -7.34
CA VAL A 511 7.16 -10.66 -8.75
C VAL A 511 8.12 -9.90 -9.64
N LEU A 512 8.57 -8.71 -9.23
CA LEU A 512 9.41 -7.84 -10.04
C LEU A 512 10.30 -6.98 -9.16
N TRP A 513 11.58 -6.90 -9.51
CA TRP A 513 12.47 -5.84 -9.04
C TRP A 513 12.56 -4.74 -10.10
N CYS A 514 12.28 -3.52 -9.70
CA CYS A 514 12.46 -2.35 -10.55
C CYS A 514 13.41 -1.39 -9.87
N MET A 515 14.46 -0.99 -10.58
CA MET A 515 15.50 -0.18 -9.95
C MET A 515 15.10 1.28 -9.78
N GLN A 516 14.31 1.80 -10.71
CA GLN A 516 13.93 3.20 -10.80
C GLN A 516 12.56 3.31 -11.46
N ILE A 517 11.72 4.27 -11.07
CA ILE A 517 10.47 4.58 -11.78
C ILE A 517 10.67 5.85 -12.64
N GLU A 518 10.07 5.89 -13.83
CA GLU A 518 10.01 7.01 -14.81
C GLU A 518 11.35 7.57 -15.33
N THR A 519 12.49 7.13 -14.82
CA THR A 519 13.76 7.86 -14.94
C THR A 519 14.97 6.94 -15.10
N ILE A 520 16.11 7.56 -15.44
CA ILE A 520 17.37 6.86 -15.63
C ILE A 520 17.92 6.37 -14.30
N ILE A 521 18.32 5.09 -14.23
CA ILE A 521 19.28 4.63 -13.23
C ILE A 521 20.72 4.79 -13.75
N ARG A 522 21.59 5.38 -12.93
CA ARG A 522 23.02 5.54 -13.22
C ARG A 522 23.77 4.21 -13.30
N GLU A 523 24.75 4.12 -14.19
CA GLU A 523 25.52 2.89 -14.48
C GLU A 523 26.16 2.28 -13.23
N GLU A 524 26.77 3.11 -12.39
CA GLU A 524 27.45 2.74 -11.16
C GLU A 524 26.52 2.20 -10.06
N LEU A 525 25.20 2.37 -10.22
CA LEU A 525 24.17 1.73 -9.39
C LEU A 525 23.58 0.52 -10.10
N TYR A 526 23.23 0.67 -11.38
CA TYR A 526 22.59 -0.35 -12.20
C TYR A 526 23.43 -1.62 -12.32
N VAL A 527 24.68 -1.53 -12.79
CA VAL A 527 25.53 -2.70 -13.07
C VAL A 527 25.73 -3.56 -11.81
N PRO A 528 26.21 -3.01 -10.68
CA PRO A 528 26.43 -3.82 -9.47
C PRO A 528 25.12 -4.28 -8.81
N LEU A 529 24.01 -3.54 -8.93
CA LEU A 529 22.72 -4.00 -8.41
C LEU A 529 22.15 -5.15 -9.23
N ARG A 530 22.21 -5.04 -10.56
CA ARG A 530 21.70 -6.07 -11.47
C ARG A 530 22.42 -7.39 -11.27
N GLU A 531 23.75 -7.33 -11.18
CA GLU A 531 24.56 -8.53 -10.91
C GLU A 531 24.23 -9.13 -9.54
N TYR A 532 24.10 -8.29 -8.51
CA TYR A 532 23.74 -8.76 -7.17
C TYR A 532 22.38 -9.45 -7.13
N ILE A 533 21.35 -8.89 -7.79
CA ILE A 533 20.01 -9.51 -7.89
C ILE A 533 20.10 -10.84 -8.62
N ARG A 534 20.79 -10.91 -9.77
CA ARG A 534 20.95 -12.17 -10.52
C ARG A 534 21.64 -13.27 -9.71
N GLN A 535 22.56 -12.91 -8.81
CA GLN A 535 23.25 -13.86 -7.94
C GLN A 535 22.43 -14.25 -6.71
N ASN A 536 21.72 -13.30 -6.09
CA ASN A 536 21.06 -13.50 -4.80
C ASN A 536 19.58 -13.80 -4.89
N ASP A 537 18.98 -13.58 -6.05
CA ASP A 537 17.56 -13.77 -6.34
C ASP A 537 17.28 -13.95 -7.85
N PRO A 538 17.70 -15.08 -8.44
CA PRO A 538 17.53 -15.34 -9.86
C PRO A 538 16.09 -15.71 -10.28
N THR A 539 15.12 -15.76 -9.36
CA THR A 539 13.81 -16.40 -9.62
C THR A 539 12.74 -15.45 -10.12
N ARG A 540 13.07 -14.18 -10.37
CA ARG A 540 12.12 -13.16 -10.83
C ARG A 540 12.76 -12.17 -11.81
N PRO A 541 11.95 -11.55 -12.68
CA PRO A 541 12.44 -10.49 -13.56
C PRO A 541 13.00 -9.30 -12.78
N VAL A 542 13.96 -8.63 -13.42
CA VAL A 542 14.49 -7.33 -13.02
C VAL A 542 14.37 -6.39 -14.21
N ILE A 543 13.99 -5.13 -13.95
CA ILE A 543 13.99 -4.05 -14.94
C ILE A 543 14.73 -2.83 -14.40
N ALA A 544 15.43 -2.13 -15.30
CA ALA A 544 16.16 -0.92 -14.96
C ALA A 544 15.23 0.24 -14.60
N THR A 545 14.15 0.40 -15.36
CA THR A 545 13.15 1.47 -15.23
C THR A 545 11.76 0.94 -15.56
N SER A 546 10.71 1.60 -15.08
CA SER A 546 9.32 1.32 -15.44
C SER A 546 9.02 1.74 -16.89
N SER A 547 9.50 2.91 -17.29
CA SER A 547 9.29 3.53 -18.61
C SER A 547 10.55 4.27 -19.07
N HIS A 548 10.62 4.64 -20.35
CA HIS A 548 11.69 5.50 -20.85
C HIS A 548 11.25 6.39 -22.03
N GLY A 549 11.36 7.71 -21.85
CA GLY A 549 11.15 8.72 -22.90
C GLY A 549 12.43 9.31 -23.51
N TRP A 550 13.62 8.86 -23.11
CA TRP A 550 14.92 9.39 -23.56
C TRP A 550 15.62 8.50 -24.60
N ASP A 551 16.67 9.02 -25.23
CA ASP A 551 17.55 8.27 -26.14
C ASP A 551 18.43 7.29 -25.34
N VAL A 552 18.01 6.03 -25.31
CA VAL A 552 18.72 4.96 -24.59
C VAL A 552 20.12 4.72 -25.14
N ASP A 553 20.32 4.81 -26.46
CA ASP A 553 21.63 4.54 -27.08
C ASP A 553 22.67 5.56 -26.66
N LYS A 554 22.23 6.81 -26.49
CA LYS A 554 23.08 7.93 -26.11
C LYS A 554 23.27 8.04 -24.60
N GLU A 555 22.19 7.96 -23.82
CA GLU A 555 22.21 8.31 -22.39
C GLU A 555 22.42 7.07 -21.49
N THR A 556 21.90 5.90 -21.88
CA THR A 556 21.90 4.69 -21.03
C THR A 556 22.13 3.39 -21.81
N PRO A 557 23.20 3.23 -22.60
CA PRO A 557 23.39 2.03 -23.41
C PRO A 557 23.51 0.74 -22.55
N TYR A 558 23.87 0.88 -21.28
CA TYR A 558 24.02 -0.23 -20.33
C TYR A 558 22.69 -0.86 -19.87
N ILE A 559 21.53 -0.18 -19.99
CA ILE A 559 20.23 -0.75 -19.57
C ILE A 559 19.57 -1.65 -20.63
N LYS A 560 20.12 -1.69 -21.86
CA LYS A 560 19.60 -2.52 -22.97
C LYS A 560 19.26 -3.97 -22.63
N PRO A 561 20.01 -4.67 -21.75
CA PRO A 561 19.67 -6.03 -21.36
C PRO A 561 18.28 -6.20 -20.71
N ASP A 562 17.67 -5.11 -20.23
CA ASP A 562 16.37 -5.10 -19.57
C ASP A 562 15.28 -4.40 -20.42
N LEU A 563 15.58 -4.10 -21.69
CA LEU A 563 14.65 -3.50 -22.65
C LEU A 563 14.13 -4.51 -23.71
N PRO A 564 12.92 -4.30 -24.25
CA PRO A 564 11.94 -3.30 -23.83
C PRO A 564 11.35 -3.60 -22.44
N THR A 565 10.97 -2.56 -21.69
CA THR A 565 10.36 -2.73 -20.35
C THR A 565 8.99 -3.40 -20.45
N GLY A 566 8.26 -3.19 -21.54
CA GLY A 566 6.93 -3.75 -21.77
C GLY A 566 5.85 -3.15 -20.86
N MET A 567 6.11 -2.00 -20.27
CA MET A 567 5.18 -1.23 -19.46
C MET A 567 5.55 0.25 -19.57
N THR A 568 4.58 1.15 -19.38
CA THR A 568 4.83 2.58 -19.52
C THR A 568 3.74 3.45 -18.90
N ASP A 569 4.16 4.60 -18.38
CA ASP A 569 3.35 5.72 -17.87
C ASP A 569 3.41 6.92 -18.85
N GLU A 570 4.27 6.86 -19.86
CA GLU A 570 4.47 7.91 -20.87
C GLU A 570 3.19 8.20 -21.63
N ASN A 571 2.93 9.49 -21.91
CA ASN A 571 1.77 9.97 -22.65
C ASN A 571 0.40 9.66 -21.99
N ALA A 572 -0.66 10.17 -22.61
CA ALA A 572 -2.01 10.02 -22.11
C ALA A 572 -2.58 8.58 -22.33
N PRO A 573 -3.55 8.12 -21.51
CA PRO A 573 -4.16 8.82 -20.37
C PRO A 573 -3.20 8.94 -19.19
N ASP A 574 -2.98 10.17 -18.75
CA ASP A 574 -2.07 10.54 -17.66
C ASP A 574 -2.86 10.71 -16.35
N TYR A 575 -2.51 11.71 -15.54
CA TYR A 575 -3.00 11.88 -14.18
C TYR A 575 -4.19 12.85 -14.04
N THR A 576 -4.94 13.10 -15.11
CA THR A 576 -6.12 13.97 -15.12
C THR A 576 -7.41 13.25 -15.51
N TRP A 577 -8.53 13.96 -15.44
CA TRP A 577 -9.82 13.45 -15.87
C TRP A 577 -10.00 13.50 -17.39
N TYR A 578 -10.34 12.35 -17.97
CA TYR A 578 -10.80 12.21 -19.35
C TYR A 578 -12.22 11.62 -19.41
N PRO A 579 -13.03 11.96 -20.43
CA PRO A 579 -14.33 11.34 -20.65
C PRO A 579 -14.18 9.84 -20.94
N HIS A 580 -15.11 9.01 -20.48
CA HIS A 580 -14.96 7.54 -20.54
C HIS A 580 -14.58 6.97 -21.92
N PRO A 581 -15.18 7.42 -23.05
CA PRO A 581 -14.80 6.94 -24.39
C PRO A 581 -13.31 7.14 -24.74
N TYR A 582 -12.64 8.10 -24.11
CA TYR A 582 -11.23 8.39 -24.34
C TYR A 582 -10.34 7.19 -24.02
N TYR A 583 -10.54 6.53 -22.88
CA TYR A 583 -9.74 5.38 -22.46
C TYR A 583 -9.85 4.21 -23.45
N TYR A 584 -11.06 3.92 -23.94
CA TYR A 584 -11.29 2.86 -24.93
C TYR A 584 -10.62 3.19 -26.27
N ASN A 585 -10.69 4.45 -26.71
CA ASN A 585 -10.05 4.89 -27.95
C ASN A 585 -8.53 4.80 -27.85
N LYS A 586 -7.96 5.21 -26.71
CA LYS A 586 -6.53 5.11 -26.47
C LYS A 586 -6.04 3.69 -26.62
N VAL A 587 -6.71 2.71 -26.00
CA VAL A 587 -6.36 1.29 -26.15
C VAL A 587 -6.29 0.84 -27.62
N LEU A 588 -7.14 1.37 -28.49
CA LEU A 588 -7.11 1.02 -29.93
C LEU A 588 -5.94 1.65 -30.69
N GLU A 589 -5.32 2.70 -30.16
CA GLU A 589 -4.09 3.29 -30.73
C GLU A 589 -2.87 2.38 -30.54
N VAL A 590 -2.92 1.42 -29.61
CA VAL A 590 -1.84 0.49 -29.21
C VAL A 590 -0.64 1.18 -28.55
N LYS A 591 -0.19 2.30 -29.10
CA LYS A 591 0.96 3.10 -28.67
C LYS A 591 0.90 3.43 -27.19
N ASP A 592 1.86 2.92 -26.42
CA ASP A 592 1.98 3.12 -24.97
C ASP A 592 0.76 2.61 -24.15
N GLN A 593 -0.08 1.72 -24.71
CA GLN A 593 -1.30 1.22 -24.02
C GLN A 593 -1.28 -0.28 -23.70
N MET A 594 -0.29 -1.05 -24.16
CA MET A 594 -0.28 -2.50 -23.94
C MET A 594 -0.16 -2.87 -22.46
N PHE A 595 0.67 -2.18 -21.68
CA PHE A 595 0.66 -2.27 -20.22
C PHE A 595 0.84 -0.87 -19.63
N ARG A 596 -0.25 -0.26 -19.18
CA ARG A 596 -0.21 1.00 -18.46
C ARG A 596 0.14 0.74 -17.00
N ASN A 597 1.32 1.14 -16.56
CA ASN A 597 1.71 1.04 -15.14
C ASN A 597 1.09 2.19 -14.31
N GLU A 598 0.84 3.34 -14.92
CA GLU A 598 0.21 4.48 -14.25
C GLU A 598 -0.83 5.19 -15.14
N MET A 599 -1.94 5.54 -14.51
CA MET A 599 -2.95 6.46 -15.01
C MET A 599 -3.87 6.83 -13.84
N GLY A 600 -4.29 8.09 -13.75
CA GLY A 600 -4.95 8.59 -12.56
C GLY A 600 -6.03 9.60 -12.85
N VAL A 601 -7.05 9.63 -12.00
CA VAL A 601 -8.11 10.64 -12.05
C VAL A 601 -8.30 11.22 -10.65
N PRO A 602 -8.56 12.53 -10.51
CA PRO A 602 -8.96 13.08 -9.22
C PRO A 602 -10.18 12.35 -8.64
N ALA A 603 -10.26 12.30 -7.31
CA ALA A 603 -11.29 11.54 -6.64
C ALA A 603 -11.61 12.14 -5.28
N VAL A 604 -12.78 12.78 -5.19
CA VAL A 604 -13.27 13.35 -3.92
C VAL A 604 -13.74 12.24 -3.00
N SER A 605 -13.31 12.30 -1.74
CA SER A 605 -13.72 11.37 -0.68
C SER A 605 -15.23 11.47 -0.37
N THR A 606 -15.75 10.54 0.42
CA THR A 606 -17.16 10.60 0.86
C THR A 606 -17.41 11.84 1.74
N LEU A 607 -18.65 12.31 1.82
CA LEU A 607 -18.99 13.46 2.65
C LEU A 607 -18.60 13.24 4.13
N ALA A 608 -18.77 12.02 4.62
CA ALA A 608 -18.39 11.63 5.97
C ALA A 608 -16.89 11.84 6.22
N SER A 609 -16.04 11.46 5.26
CA SER A 609 -14.59 11.68 5.35
C SER A 609 -14.20 13.14 5.15
N MET A 610 -14.79 13.86 4.18
CA MET A 610 -14.50 15.28 3.94
C MET A 610 -14.73 16.14 5.20
N LYS A 611 -15.80 15.84 5.97
CA LYS A 611 -16.09 16.51 7.25
C LYS A 611 -15.02 16.28 8.32
N LYS A 612 -14.24 15.19 8.24
CA LYS A 612 -13.19 14.87 9.22
C LYS A 612 -11.96 15.76 9.07
N TYR A 613 -11.61 16.17 7.85
CA TYR A 613 -10.37 16.90 7.58
C TYR A 613 -10.53 18.32 7.03
N ILE A 614 -11.72 18.74 6.58
CA ILE A 614 -12.00 20.15 6.23
C ILE A 614 -13.00 20.74 7.24
N TYR A 615 -12.51 21.45 8.26
CA TYR A 615 -13.35 21.89 9.39
C TYR A 615 -14.43 22.90 9.00
N ARG A 616 -14.18 23.67 7.92
CA ARG A 616 -15.10 24.67 7.37
C ARG A 616 -15.74 24.24 6.05
N LEU A 617 -15.88 22.94 5.81
CA LEU A 617 -16.47 22.40 4.58
C LEU A 617 -17.77 23.14 4.20
N GLY A 618 -17.80 23.72 3.00
CA GLY A 618 -18.95 24.46 2.47
C GLY A 618 -19.23 25.83 3.12
N LYS A 619 -18.36 26.32 4.02
CA LYS A 619 -18.49 27.64 4.69
C LYS A 619 -17.58 28.71 4.07
N GLY A 620 -16.98 28.41 2.91
CA GLY A 620 -16.20 29.35 2.11
C GLY A 620 -17.07 30.34 1.34
N GLU A 621 -16.43 31.28 0.66
CA GLU A 621 -17.12 32.24 -0.21
C GLU A 621 -17.73 31.54 -1.43
N LYS A 622 -18.94 31.95 -1.83
CA LYS A 622 -19.61 31.43 -3.03
C LYS A 622 -19.03 32.07 -4.30
N THR A 623 -17.85 31.61 -4.70
CA THR A 623 -17.21 31.98 -5.97
C THR A 623 -17.74 31.13 -7.14
N ALA A 624 -17.25 31.37 -8.35
CA ALA A 624 -17.56 30.53 -9.52
C ALA A 624 -17.20 29.05 -9.32
N TYR A 625 -16.21 28.77 -8.47
CA TYR A 625 -15.69 27.43 -8.20
C TYR A 625 -16.13 26.88 -6.83
N TYR A 626 -17.14 27.49 -6.19
CA TYR A 626 -17.71 26.96 -4.96
C TYR A 626 -18.07 25.46 -5.12
N PRO A 627 -17.76 24.60 -4.13
CA PRO A 627 -17.30 24.88 -2.76
C PRO A 627 -15.77 24.95 -2.56
N LEU A 628 -14.97 24.94 -3.64
CA LEU A 628 -13.51 24.86 -3.55
C LEU A 628 -12.93 26.14 -2.93
N ASP A 629 -12.06 25.97 -1.94
CA ASP A 629 -11.36 27.06 -1.25
C ASP A 629 -9.88 26.70 -1.01
N SER A 630 -9.18 27.50 -0.20
CA SER A 630 -7.76 27.27 0.10
C SER A 630 -7.46 25.96 0.81
N VAL A 631 -8.41 25.41 1.57
CA VAL A 631 -8.24 24.11 2.25
C VAL A 631 -8.38 22.99 1.22
N TRP A 632 -9.34 23.09 0.29
CA TRP A 632 -9.41 22.15 -0.84
C TRP A 632 -8.14 22.18 -1.69
N ALA A 633 -7.64 23.37 -2.03
CA ALA A 633 -6.38 23.52 -2.75
C ALA A 633 -5.23 22.89 -1.96
N TYR A 634 -5.17 23.16 -0.65
CA TYR A 634 -4.17 22.54 0.21
C TYR A 634 -4.34 21.03 0.34
N HIS A 635 -5.50 20.45 0.02
CA HIS A 635 -5.76 19.00 -0.01
C HIS A 635 -5.87 18.44 -1.44
N ASP A 636 -5.10 19.04 -2.36
CA ASP A 636 -4.87 18.56 -3.74
C ASP A 636 -5.92 18.95 -4.79
N ALA A 637 -6.77 19.96 -4.52
CA ALA A 637 -7.58 20.61 -5.54
C ALA A 637 -6.81 21.69 -6.34
N TRP A 638 -5.56 21.40 -6.69
CA TRP A 638 -4.67 22.26 -7.49
C TRP A 638 -4.47 21.68 -8.90
N ASP A 639 -3.82 22.45 -9.78
CA ASP A 639 -3.38 22.03 -11.12
C ASP A 639 -1.85 22.19 -11.26
N SER A 640 -1.27 21.82 -12.41
CA SER A 640 0.18 21.75 -12.68
C SER A 640 0.86 20.54 -12.04
N ILE A 641 0.91 19.42 -12.74
CA ILE A 641 1.80 18.30 -12.38
C ILE A 641 3.26 18.72 -12.59
N CYS A 642 4.22 18.06 -11.94
CA CYS A 642 5.63 18.20 -12.27
C CYS A 642 5.89 17.75 -13.73
N CYS A 643 5.89 18.74 -14.65
CA CYS A 643 6.09 18.69 -16.12
C CYS A 643 4.83 18.52 -16.99
N PRO A 644 4.68 19.30 -18.10
CA PRO A 644 4.94 20.73 -18.31
C PRO A 644 3.84 21.60 -17.66
N PRO A 645 4.00 22.95 -17.57
CA PRO A 645 3.08 23.88 -16.87
C PRO A 645 1.64 23.98 -17.44
N GLU A 646 1.28 23.14 -18.41
CA GLU A 646 -0.04 23.11 -19.05
C GLU A 646 -0.88 21.88 -18.64
N SER A 647 -0.36 20.97 -17.81
CA SER A 647 -1.09 19.79 -17.34
C SER A 647 -2.00 20.12 -16.15
N TYR A 648 -3.32 20.11 -16.40
CA TYR A 648 -4.33 20.29 -15.36
C TYR A 648 -4.62 18.94 -14.70
N ALA A 649 -4.59 18.87 -13.37
CA ALA A 649 -4.92 17.63 -12.65
C ALA A 649 -6.39 17.65 -12.21
N TYR A 650 -6.81 18.69 -11.48
CA TYR A 650 -8.11 18.75 -10.83
C TYR A 650 -9.18 19.52 -11.64
N LYS A 651 -8.79 20.50 -12.45
CA LYS A 651 -9.76 21.32 -13.21
C LYS A 651 -10.61 20.54 -14.21
N PRO A 652 -10.07 19.61 -15.03
CA PRO A 652 -10.91 18.82 -15.94
C PRO A 652 -11.95 17.98 -15.20
N TYR A 653 -11.64 17.54 -13.98
CA TYR A 653 -12.55 16.83 -13.11
C TYR A 653 -13.66 17.75 -12.57
N ASP A 654 -13.32 18.95 -12.08
CA ASP A 654 -14.31 19.96 -11.67
C ASP A 654 -15.21 20.38 -12.84
N GLU A 655 -14.63 20.62 -14.01
CA GLU A 655 -15.36 20.95 -15.24
C GLU A 655 -16.30 19.81 -15.64
N ALA A 656 -15.90 18.55 -15.49
CA ALA A 656 -16.78 17.40 -15.73
C ALA A 656 -17.96 17.39 -14.77
N ILE A 657 -17.74 17.58 -13.47
CA ILE A 657 -18.83 17.68 -12.48
C ILE A 657 -19.82 18.76 -12.87
N ARG A 658 -19.32 19.97 -13.17
CA ARG A 658 -20.18 21.12 -13.48
C ARG A 658 -20.89 21.00 -14.82
N ARG A 659 -20.22 20.44 -15.83
CA ARG A 659 -20.81 20.18 -17.15
C ARG A 659 -21.93 19.15 -17.06
N GLU A 660 -21.73 18.07 -16.32
CA GLU A 660 -22.64 16.92 -16.31
C GLU A 660 -23.80 17.11 -15.31
N PHE A 661 -23.59 17.82 -14.21
CA PHE A 661 -24.58 17.97 -13.13
C PHE A 661 -25.01 19.42 -12.84
N GLY A 662 -24.32 20.42 -13.40
CA GLY A 662 -24.61 21.83 -13.18
C GLY A 662 -23.79 22.48 -12.06
N GLN A 663 -24.12 23.73 -11.70
CA GLN A 663 -23.40 24.47 -10.66
C GLN A 663 -23.83 24.02 -9.25
N PRO A 664 -22.91 23.49 -8.41
CA PRO A 664 -23.23 23.08 -7.04
C PRO A 664 -23.71 24.26 -6.18
N GLN A 665 -24.73 24.01 -5.36
CA GLN A 665 -25.26 25.01 -4.41
C GLN A 665 -24.72 24.82 -2.99
N SER A 666 -24.20 23.63 -2.72
CA SER A 666 -23.66 23.17 -1.44
C SER A 666 -22.40 22.31 -1.65
N ALA A 667 -21.63 22.07 -0.57
CA ALA A 667 -20.50 21.14 -0.66
C ALA A 667 -20.99 19.69 -0.81
N GLU A 668 -22.13 19.39 -0.21
CA GLU A 668 -22.83 18.11 -0.30
C GLU A 668 -23.23 17.78 -1.74
N ASP A 669 -23.74 18.75 -2.50
CA ASP A 669 -24.03 18.56 -3.92
C ASP A 669 -22.78 18.23 -4.72
N TYR A 670 -21.70 19.01 -4.54
CA TYR A 670 -20.45 18.78 -5.23
C TYR A 670 -19.86 17.40 -4.91
N ILE A 671 -19.80 17.02 -3.63
CA ILE A 671 -19.27 15.73 -3.19
C ILE A 671 -20.13 14.56 -3.69
N ARG A 672 -21.46 14.69 -3.69
CA ARG A 672 -22.36 13.68 -4.24
C ARG A 672 -22.14 13.50 -5.73
N TRP A 673 -22.06 14.60 -6.50
CA TRP A 673 -21.85 14.53 -7.94
C TRP A 673 -20.46 14.02 -8.32
N ALA A 674 -19.46 14.36 -7.52
CA ALA A 674 -18.12 13.80 -7.61
C ALA A 674 -18.12 12.27 -7.48
N GLN A 675 -19.03 11.66 -6.69
CA GLN A 675 -19.14 10.19 -6.64
C GLN A 675 -19.62 9.58 -7.97
N TYR A 676 -20.48 10.27 -8.75
CA TYR A 676 -20.86 9.79 -10.08
C TYR A 676 -19.65 9.79 -11.03
N ILE A 677 -18.84 10.85 -10.98
CA ILE A 677 -17.61 10.95 -11.77
C ILE A 677 -16.59 9.88 -11.35
N ASN A 678 -16.39 9.68 -10.04
CA ASN A 678 -15.49 8.64 -9.51
C ASN A 678 -15.93 7.24 -10.01
N ALA A 679 -17.22 6.93 -9.90
CA ALA A 679 -17.77 5.65 -10.33
C ALA A 679 -17.51 5.36 -11.81
N GLY A 680 -17.84 6.31 -12.68
CA GLY A 680 -17.66 6.16 -14.12
C GLY A 680 -16.20 6.07 -14.54
N SER A 681 -15.36 6.95 -14.00
CA SER A 681 -13.95 7.10 -14.43
C SER A 681 -13.12 5.86 -14.11
N TYR A 682 -13.15 5.39 -12.85
CA TYR A 682 -12.35 4.22 -12.45
C TYR A 682 -12.84 2.91 -13.08
N ARG A 683 -14.16 2.77 -13.33
CA ARG A 683 -14.68 1.63 -14.11
C ARG A 683 -14.14 1.68 -15.54
N ALA A 684 -14.24 2.83 -16.20
CA ALA A 684 -13.87 2.99 -17.60
C ALA A 684 -12.38 2.67 -17.83
N MET A 685 -11.48 3.05 -16.91
CA MET A 685 -10.05 2.75 -17.01
C MET A 685 -9.78 1.23 -17.05
N TYR A 686 -10.39 0.46 -16.14
CA TYR A 686 -10.25 -1.00 -16.13
C TYR A 686 -11.00 -1.69 -17.28
N GLU A 687 -12.23 -1.27 -17.58
CA GLU A 687 -13.02 -1.86 -18.65
C GLU A 687 -12.44 -1.58 -20.04
N ALA A 688 -11.77 -0.44 -20.24
CA ALA A 688 -11.04 -0.14 -21.47
C ALA A 688 -9.89 -1.13 -21.67
N ALA A 689 -9.13 -1.43 -20.62
CA ALA A 689 -8.09 -2.45 -20.68
C ALA A 689 -8.69 -3.83 -20.96
N ASN A 690 -9.79 -4.21 -20.29
CA ASN A 690 -10.47 -5.48 -20.51
C ASN A 690 -11.00 -5.64 -21.96
N HIS A 691 -11.44 -4.56 -22.60
CA HIS A 691 -12.08 -4.58 -23.93
C HIS A 691 -11.18 -5.17 -25.03
N ARG A 692 -9.86 -5.08 -24.86
CA ARG A 692 -8.86 -5.65 -25.77
C ARG A 692 -7.85 -6.52 -25.03
N MET A 693 -8.30 -7.14 -23.94
CA MET A 693 -7.51 -8.05 -23.12
C MET A 693 -6.83 -9.10 -24.00
N TRP A 694 -5.52 -9.21 -23.86
CA TRP A 694 -4.63 -10.10 -24.59
C TRP A 694 -4.48 -9.85 -26.08
N ASP A 695 -5.36 -9.10 -26.73
CA ASP A 695 -5.23 -8.70 -28.13
C ASP A 695 -4.35 -7.45 -28.27
N ILE A 696 -4.47 -6.52 -27.33
CA ILE A 696 -3.64 -5.34 -27.20
C ILE A 696 -3.07 -5.26 -25.79
N THR A 697 -3.95 -5.26 -24.79
CA THR A 697 -3.58 -4.99 -23.39
C THR A 697 -3.12 -6.27 -22.68
N THR A 698 -2.15 -6.14 -21.79
CA THR A 698 -1.60 -7.19 -20.92
C THR A 698 -1.64 -6.82 -19.45
N GLY A 699 -1.85 -5.54 -19.12
CA GLY A 699 -2.13 -5.07 -17.77
C GLY A 699 -2.52 -3.59 -17.71
N VAL A 700 -3.08 -3.19 -16.57
CA VAL A 700 -3.42 -1.79 -16.24
C VAL A 700 -3.26 -1.56 -14.74
N MET A 701 -2.63 -0.45 -14.39
CA MET A 701 -2.35 -0.07 -13.02
C MET A 701 -2.70 1.41 -12.81
N LEU A 702 -3.33 1.71 -11.66
CA LEU A 702 -3.80 3.04 -11.29
C LEU A 702 -2.73 3.84 -10.55
N TRP A 703 -2.71 5.15 -10.82
CA TRP A 703 -2.17 6.20 -9.97
C TRP A 703 -3.33 6.95 -9.32
N LYS A 704 -3.71 6.67 -8.08
CA LYS A 704 -3.22 5.63 -7.17
C LYS A 704 -4.39 4.87 -6.59
N LEU A 705 -4.05 3.75 -5.95
CA LEU A 705 -5.04 2.97 -5.21
C LEU A 705 -5.43 3.66 -3.89
N ASN A 706 -4.45 4.26 -3.21
CA ASN A 706 -4.60 4.85 -1.88
C ASN A 706 -4.18 6.32 -1.85
N ALA A 707 -4.32 6.92 -0.67
CA ALA A 707 -3.87 8.27 -0.38
C ALA A 707 -2.85 8.28 0.75
N THR A 708 -1.78 9.04 0.57
CA THR A 708 -0.68 9.26 1.55
C THR A 708 -1.15 10.05 2.77
N TRP A 709 -2.21 10.84 2.60
CA TRP A 709 -2.81 11.71 3.59
C TRP A 709 -4.25 12.06 3.13
N PRO A 710 -5.12 12.67 3.95
CA PRO A 710 -6.44 13.09 3.49
C PRO A 710 -6.33 14.03 2.29
N GLN A 711 -6.90 13.67 1.14
CA GLN A 711 -6.79 14.44 -0.10
C GLN A 711 -8.00 14.22 -1.00
N VAL A 712 -8.11 15.01 -2.08
CA VAL A 712 -9.15 14.87 -3.12
C VAL A 712 -8.61 14.39 -4.47
N LEU A 713 -7.38 13.89 -4.49
CA LEU A 713 -6.67 13.47 -5.70
C LEU A 713 -6.35 11.96 -5.64
N TRP A 714 -6.43 11.28 -6.79
CA TRP A 714 -5.92 9.93 -7.06
C TRP A 714 -6.13 8.88 -5.96
N GLN A 715 -7.36 8.36 -5.81
CA GLN A 715 -7.67 7.36 -4.79
C GLN A 715 -8.98 6.62 -5.09
N ILE A 716 -9.04 5.30 -4.83
CA ILE A 716 -10.30 4.54 -4.86
C ILE A 716 -10.92 4.40 -3.45
N TYR A 717 -10.10 4.45 -2.40
CA TYR A 717 -10.52 4.65 -1.01
C TYR A 717 -9.68 5.75 -0.39
N ASP A 718 -10.26 6.50 0.54
CA ASP A 718 -9.53 7.58 1.19
C ASP A 718 -8.61 7.11 2.32
N TRP A 719 -7.82 8.04 2.86
CA TRP A 719 -6.85 7.81 3.93
C TRP A 719 -7.45 7.16 5.19
N PHE A 720 -8.76 7.30 5.45
CA PHE A 720 -9.43 6.63 6.57
C PHE A 720 -9.83 5.19 6.26
N LEU A 721 -9.40 4.65 5.11
CA LEU A 721 -9.85 3.37 4.56
C LEU A 721 -11.36 3.35 4.28
N ASN A 722 -11.94 4.49 3.89
CA ASN A 722 -13.34 4.59 3.45
C ASN A 722 -13.42 4.48 1.92
N PRO A 723 -14.03 3.40 1.37
CA PRO A 723 -14.20 3.25 -0.06
C PRO A 723 -15.17 4.30 -0.63
N ASN A 724 -14.72 5.03 -1.66
CA ASN A 724 -15.57 5.93 -2.44
C ASN A 724 -16.28 5.14 -3.57
N ALA A 725 -17.12 5.80 -4.37
CA ALA A 725 -17.84 5.10 -5.45
C ALA A 725 -16.90 4.47 -6.50
N GLY A 726 -15.74 5.09 -6.73
CA GLY A 726 -14.68 4.58 -7.59
C GLY A 726 -14.18 3.19 -7.19
N TYR A 727 -14.06 2.91 -5.89
CA TYR A 727 -13.71 1.55 -5.41
C TYR A 727 -14.73 0.49 -5.84
N PHE A 728 -16.03 0.74 -5.65
CA PHE A 728 -17.06 -0.26 -5.94
C PHE A 728 -17.21 -0.50 -7.45
N TYR A 729 -17.02 0.54 -8.24
CA TYR A 729 -17.08 0.47 -9.69
C TYR A 729 -15.80 -0.10 -10.32
N ALA A 730 -14.62 0.14 -9.72
CA ALA A 730 -13.40 -0.61 -10.02
C ALA A 730 -13.58 -2.09 -9.66
N LYS A 731 -14.07 -2.38 -8.45
CA LYS A 731 -14.37 -3.75 -8.00
C LYS A 731 -15.29 -4.49 -8.96
N LYS A 732 -16.25 -3.79 -9.55
CA LYS A 732 -17.12 -4.32 -10.59
C LYS A 732 -16.34 -4.68 -11.87
N ALA A 733 -15.53 -3.76 -12.39
CA ALA A 733 -14.71 -3.97 -13.59
C ALA A 733 -13.63 -5.06 -13.43
N LEU A 734 -13.28 -5.39 -12.18
CA LEU A 734 -12.28 -6.40 -11.82
C LEU A 734 -12.87 -7.80 -11.57
N GLU A 735 -14.18 -8.00 -11.73
CA GLU A 735 -14.81 -9.32 -11.62
C GLU A 735 -14.10 -10.36 -12.53
N PRO A 736 -13.82 -11.59 -12.04
CA PRO A 736 -13.15 -12.61 -12.85
C PRO A 736 -13.96 -13.11 -14.06
N LEU A 737 -15.30 -13.07 -13.95
CA LEU A 737 -16.25 -13.26 -15.04
C LEU A 737 -17.15 -12.04 -15.06
N HIS A 738 -17.01 -11.20 -16.08
CA HIS A 738 -17.58 -9.86 -16.07
C HIS A 738 -18.31 -9.55 -17.37
N ILE A 739 -19.48 -8.92 -17.29
CA ILE A 739 -20.16 -8.33 -18.44
C ILE A 739 -20.01 -6.82 -18.44
N GLN A 740 -19.60 -6.26 -19.56
CA GLN A 740 -19.33 -4.82 -19.71
C GLN A 740 -19.80 -4.29 -21.06
N MET A 741 -19.88 -2.96 -21.15
CA MET A 741 -20.12 -2.22 -22.37
C MET A 741 -18.92 -1.32 -22.64
N ASN A 742 -18.42 -1.33 -23.88
CA ASN A 742 -17.49 -0.30 -24.34
C ASN A 742 -18.26 1.02 -24.50
N GLU A 743 -17.96 2.02 -23.66
CA GLU A 743 -18.66 3.32 -23.66
C GLU A 743 -18.36 4.19 -24.90
N HIS A 744 -17.35 3.87 -25.71
CA HIS A 744 -17.09 4.53 -26.98
C HIS A 744 -18.03 4.07 -28.10
N ASN A 745 -18.18 2.76 -28.31
CA ASN A 745 -18.94 2.21 -29.45
C ASN A 745 -20.19 1.40 -29.05
N ARG A 746 -20.49 1.32 -27.76
CA ARG A 746 -21.59 0.58 -27.15
C ARG A 746 -21.56 -0.94 -27.38
N MET A 747 -20.39 -1.51 -27.70
CA MET A 747 -20.21 -2.96 -27.82
C MET A 747 -20.34 -3.63 -26.46
N VAL A 748 -21.27 -4.56 -26.31
CA VAL A 748 -21.38 -5.44 -25.15
C VAL A 748 -20.40 -6.60 -25.28
N ALA A 749 -19.62 -6.87 -24.23
CA ALA A 749 -18.67 -7.96 -24.18
C ALA A 749 -18.70 -8.69 -22.84
N VAL A 750 -18.23 -9.94 -22.85
CA VAL A 750 -17.98 -10.74 -21.65
C VAL A 750 -16.48 -10.98 -21.54
N ILE A 751 -15.94 -10.78 -20.34
CA ILE A 751 -14.54 -10.98 -19.98
C ILE A 751 -14.45 -12.19 -19.06
N ASN A 752 -13.53 -13.10 -19.33
CA ASN A 752 -13.20 -14.21 -18.44
C ASN A 752 -11.70 -14.22 -18.17
N THR A 753 -11.27 -13.81 -16.98
CA THR A 753 -9.85 -13.84 -16.58
C THR A 753 -9.45 -15.15 -15.89
N MET A 754 -10.39 -16.09 -15.74
CA MET A 754 -10.14 -17.37 -15.09
C MET A 754 -9.55 -18.39 -16.07
N HIS A 755 -8.75 -19.32 -15.56
CA HIS A 755 -8.22 -20.46 -16.33
C HIS A 755 -9.21 -21.63 -16.41
N ARG A 756 -10.47 -21.31 -16.72
CA ARG A 756 -11.54 -22.29 -17.01
C ARG A 756 -12.57 -21.69 -17.97
N SER A 757 -13.12 -22.53 -18.85
CA SER A 757 -14.21 -22.14 -19.76
C SER A 757 -15.56 -22.10 -19.05
N HIS A 758 -16.48 -21.31 -19.60
CA HIS A 758 -17.87 -21.21 -19.14
C HIS A 758 -18.85 -21.44 -20.29
N GLU A 759 -19.72 -22.42 -20.09
CA GLU A 759 -20.75 -22.83 -21.06
C GLU A 759 -22.13 -22.40 -20.61
N LYS A 760 -23.08 -22.30 -21.57
CA LYS A 760 -24.50 -22.01 -21.32
C LYS A 760 -24.73 -20.71 -20.54
N LEU A 761 -23.94 -19.68 -20.81
CA LEU A 761 -24.19 -18.35 -20.28
C LEU A 761 -25.27 -17.65 -21.12
N THR A 762 -25.96 -16.68 -20.53
CA THR A 762 -26.87 -15.78 -21.25
C THR A 762 -26.62 -14.34 -20.82
N ALA A 763 -26.34 -13.47 -21.78
CA ALA A 763 -26.37 -12.02 -21.57
C ALA A 763 -27.81 -11.51 -21.76
N ASP A 764 -28.44 -11.01 -20.70
CA ASP A 764 -29.75 -10.35 -20.69
C ASP A 764 -29.53 -8.85 -20.51
N VAL A 765 -29.66 -8.09 -21.59
CA VAL A 765 -29.34 -6.67 -21.64
C VAL A 765 -30.59 -5.87 -21.96
N ARG A 766 -30.81 -4.79 -21.21
CA ARG A 766 -32.02 -3.97 -21.31
C ARG A 766 -31.67 -2.49 -21.25
N LEU A 767 -32.36 -1.69 -22.07
CA LEU A 767 -32.36 -0.24 -21.97
C LEU A 767 -33.66 0.21 -21.31
N TYR A 768 -33.52 1.11 -20.34
CA TYR A 768 -34.62 1.73 -19.63
C TYR A 768 -34.61 3.24 -19.89
N ASP A 769 -35.78 3.84 -20.11
CA ASP A 769 -35.90 5.29 -20.02
C ASP A 769 -35.72 5.76 -18.55
N PHE A 770 -35.71 7.08 -18.34
CA PHE A 770 -35.56 7.68 -17.02
C PHE A 770 -36.68 7.29 -16.03
N ASN A 771 -37.83 6.88 -16.55
CA ASN A 771 -39.01 6.48 -15.77
C ASN A 771 -39.06 4.97 -15.55
N MET A 772 -37.99 4.23 -15.86
CA MET A 772 -37.88 2.78 -15.73
C MET A 772 -38.76 1.97 -16.68
N ASN A 773 -39.23 2.54 -17.79
CA ASN A 773 -39.85 1.79 -18.87
C ASN A 773 -38.78 1.12 -19.72
N ILE A 774 -38.97 -0.16 -20.05
CA ILE A 774 -38.08 -0.86 -20.97
C ILE A 774 -38.34 -0.35 -22.39
N VAL A 775 -37.34 0.31 -22.98
CA VAL A 775 -37.40 0.81 -24.37
C VAL A 775 -36.72 -0.15 -25.35
N TRP A 776 -35.86 -1.03 -24.85
CA TRP A 776 -35.20 -2.06 -25.64
C TRP A 776 -34.71 -3.21 -24.76
N GLN A 777 -34.68 -4.43 -25.29
CA GLN A 777 -34.10 -5.59 -24.61
C GLN A 777 -33.58 -6.63 -25.60
N GLN A 778 -32.53 -7.36 -25.21
CA GLN A 778 -32.00 -8.50 -25.95
C GLN A 778 -31.45 -9.55 -24.98
N GLN A 779 -31.69 -10.82 -25.31
CA GLN A 779 -31.01 -11.94 -24.69
C GLN A 779 -30.13 -12.64 -25.71
N GLN A 780 -28.87 -12.90 -25.34
CA GLN A 780 -27.91 -13.61 -26.19
C GLN A 780 -27.25 -14.75 -25.42
N PRO A 781 -27.55 -16.01 -25.78
CA PRO A 781 -26.79 -17.15 -25.30
C PRO A 781 -25.34 -17.09 -25.78
N LEU A 782 -24.40 -17.49 -24.93
CA LEU A 782 -22.99 -17.61 -25.30
C LEU A 782 -22.26 -18.69 -24.48
N SER A 783 -21.11 -19.08 -24.99
CA SER A 783 -20.02 -19.68 -24.23
C SER A 783 -18.76 -18.83 -24.39
N ILE A 784 -17.85 -18.93 -23.43
CA ILE A 784 -16.57 -18.23 -23.42
C ILE A 784 -15.46 -19.16 -22.92
N GLY A 785 -14.32 -19.15 -23.61
CA GLY A 785 -13.14 -19.93 -23.25
C GLY A 785 -12.47 -19.41 -21.99
N GLU A 786 -11.39 -20.06 -21.57
CA GLU A 786 -10.54 -19.56 -20.49
C GLU A 786 -9.75 -18.32 -20.90
N ASP A 787 -9.55 -17.40 -19.95
CA ASP A 787 -8.59 -16.30 -20.04
C ASP A 787 -8.66 -15.49 -21.35
N CYS A 788 -9.87 -15.04 -21.69
CA CYS A 788 -10.17 -14.34 -22.94
C CYS A 788 -11.36 -13.38 -22.78
N TYR A 789 -11.64 -12.60 -23.82
CA TYR A 789 -12.85 -11.79 -23.94
C TYR A 789 -13.67 -12.22 -25.16
N LYS A 790 -14.96 -11.87 -25.16
CA LYS A 790 -15.87 -12.13 -26.28
C LYS A 790 -16.86 -10.99 -26.47
N GLU A 791 -16.79 -10.33 -27.61
CA GLU A 791 -17.80 -9.35 -28.06
C GLU A 791 -19.09 -10.05 -28.45
N LEU A 792 -20.23 -9.39 -28.20
CA LEU A 792 -21.56 -9.94 -28.44
C LEU A 792 -22.32 -9.13 -29.49
N PHE A 793 -22.71 -7.90 -29.15
CA PHE A 793 -23.50 -7.01 -30.01
C PHE A 793 -23.37 -5.57 -29.54
N THR A 794 -23.65 -4.62 -30.44
CA THR A 794 -23.67 -3.19 -30.13
C THR A 794 -25.06 -2.76 -29.66
N LEU A 795 -25.14 -1.99 -28.56
CA LEU A 795 -26.41 -1.43 -28.12
C LEU A 795 -26.92 -0.38 -29.12
N PRO A 796 -28.21 -0.42 -29.49
CA PRO A 796 -28.80 0.59 -30.35
C PRO A 796 -28.90 1.93 -29.61
N GLN A 797 -28.88 3.03 -30.37
CA GLN A 797 -29.29 4.34 -29.86
C GLN A 797 -30.82 4.46 -30.03
N PRO A 798 -31.61 4.54 -28.96
CA PRO A 798 -33.07 4.67 -29.08
C PRO A 798 -33.44 6.04 -29.67
N LYS A 799 -34.40 6.09 -30.60
CA LYS A 799 -34.80 7.33 -31.30
C LYS A 799 -35.69 8.26 -30.47
N GLU A 800 -36.55 7.69 -29.63
CA GLU A 800 -37.51 8.41 -28.79
C GLU A 800 -37.26 8.03 -27.32
N ILE A 801 -36.28 8.68 -26.70
CA ILE A 801 -35.87 8.37 -25.33
C ILE A 801 -35.70 9.64 -24.51
N THR A 802 -35.88 9.50 -23.20
CA THR A 802 -35.63 10.56 -22.23
C THR A 802 -34.17 11.04 -22.30
N PRO A 803 -33.89 12.31 -21.94
CA PRO A 803 -32.54 12.87 -22.01
C PRO A 803 -31.48 12.04 -21.29
N VAL A 804 -31.85 11.45 -20.15
CA VAL A 804 -31.06 10.44 -19.43
C VAL A 804 -31.76 9.09 -19.55
N TYR A 805 -31.01 8.03 -19.76
CA TYR A 805 -31.53 6.67 -19.81
C TYR A 805 -30.49 5.68 -19.28
N TYR A 806 -30.86 4.43 -19.11
CA TYR A 806 -30.03 3.44 -18.42
C TYR A 806 -29.85 2.17 -19.24
N ALA A 807 -28.67 1.55 -19.15
CA ALA A 807 -28.40 0.21 -19.65
C ALA A 807 -28.10 -0.73 -18.47
N ARG A 808 -28.86 -1.82 -18.37
CA ARG A 808 -28.61 -2.89 -17.39
C ARG A 808 -28.14 -4.14 -18.14
N LEU A 809 -26.98 -4.65 -17.76
CA LEU A 809 -26.36 -5.83 -18.35
C LEU A 809 -26.32 -6.93 -17.29
N LEU A 810 -26.98 -8.06 -17.54
CA LEU A 810 -26.96 -9.22 -16.65
C LEU A 810 -26.34 -10.40 -17.37
N LEU A 811 -25.31 -11.01 -16.78
CA LEU A 811 -24.77 -12.29 -17.22
C LEU A 811 -25.31 -13.39 -16.30
N LYS A 812 -26.03 -14.35 -16.88
CA LYS A 812 -26.63 -15.47 -16.16
C LYS A 812 -25.95 -16.78 -16.53
N ASP A 813 -25.79 -17.66 -15.56
CA ASP A 813 -25.35 -19.05 -15.81
C ASP A 813 -26.48 -19.93 -16.37
N GLY A 814 -26.17 -21.19 -16.66
CA GLY A 814 -27.15 -22.15 -17.19
C GLY A 814 -28.33 -22.47 -16.26
N ASN A 815 -28.27 -22.06 -14.99
CA ASN A 815 -29.37 -22.17 -14.02
C ASN A 815 -30.15 -20.86 -13.86
N GLY A 816 -29.80 -19.82 -14.64
CA GLY A 816 -30.41 -18.50 -14.56
C GLY A 816 -29.88 -17.63 -13.41
N LYS A 817 -28.87 -18.08 -12.66
CA LYS A 817 -28.26 -17.27 -11.59
C LYS A 817 -27.43 -16.15 -12.21
N VAL A 818 -27.63 -14.92 -11.75
CA VAL A 818 -26.78 -13.78 -12.12
C VAL A 818 -25.37 -14.00 -11.56
N VAL A 819 -24.39 -14.07 -12.46
CA VAL A 819 -22.96 -14.24 -12.13
C VAL A 819 -22.15 -12.95 -12.33
N SER A 820 -22.68 -12.01 -13.12
CA SER A 820 -22.19 -10.64 -13.22
C SER A 820 -23.35 -9.71 -13.58
N GLU A 821 -23.31 -8.50 -13.05
CA GLU A 821 -24.28 -7.44 -13.33
C GLU A 821 -23.54 -6.12 -13.45
N ASN A 822 -23.82 -5.35 -14.50
CA ASN A 822 -23.28 -4.02 -14.70
C ASN A 822 -24.36 -3.03 -15.14
N PHE A 823 -24.21 -1.77 -14.77
CA PHE A 823 -25.23 -0.73 -14.94
C PHE A 823 -24.61 0.58 -15.39
N TYR A 824 -25.14 1.16 -16.48
CA TYR A 824 -24.67 2.40 -17.08
C TYR A 824 -25.81 3.41 -17.16
N TRP A 825 -25.49 4.69 -16.94
CA TRP A 825 -26.38 5.81 -17.23
C TRP A 825 -25.82 6.59 -18.41
N LEU A 826 -26.68 6.95 -19.34
CA LEU A 826 -26.33 7.47 -20.66
C LEU A 826 -27.18 8.69 -20.98
N SER A 827 -26.63 9.60 -21.76
CA SER A 827 -27.34 10.78 -22.26
C SER A 827 -27.78 10.57 -23.72
N ALA A 828 -29.02 10.92 -24.05
CA ALA A 828 -29.58 10.76 -25.39
C ALA A 828 -28.81 11.54 -26.48
N ASP A 829 -28.22 12.68 -26.11
CA ASP A 829 -27.43 13.55 -26.99
C ASP A 829 -25.94 13.19 -27.08
N GLY A 830 -25.50 12.19 -26.30
CA GLY A 830 -24.10 11.78 -26.19
C GLY A 830 -23.15 12.80 -25.54
N LYS A 831 -23.68 13.83 -24.85
CA LYS A 831 -22.87 14.90 -24.23
C LYS A 831 -22.73 14.77 -22.71
N ASN A 832 -23.20 13.67 -22.12
CA ASN A 832 -23.24 13.41 -20.68
C ASN A 832 -24.01 14.46 -19.88
N ASP A 833 -25.11 14.99 -20.42
CA ASP A 833 -26.00 15.86 -19.64
C ASP A 833 -26.85 15.03 -18.66
N PHE A 834 -26.42 15.01 -17.40
CA PHE A 834 -27.04 14.24 -16.32
C PHE A 834 -27.78 15.12 -15.30
N ARG A 835 -28.11 16.37 -15.65
CA ARG A 835 -28.82 17.29 -14.74
C ARG A 835 -30.14 16.73 -14.23
N ALA A 836 -30.83 15.88 -15.00
CA ALA A 836 -32.03 15.19 -14.55
C ALA A 836 -31.80 14.30 -13.31
N ILE A 837 -30.61 13.69 -13.19
CA ILE A 837 -30.22 12.87 -12.03
C ILE A 837 -30.19 13.71 -10.75
N THR A 838 -29.75 14.97 -10.83
CA THR A 838 -29.67 15.87 -9.66
C THR A 838 -31.04 16.20 -9.04
N GLN A 839 -32.11 16.02 -9.82
CA GLN A 839 -33.49 16.26 -9.44
C GLN A 839 -34.25 14.97 -9.10
N MET A 840 -33.57 13.81 -9.12
CA MET A 840 -34.21 12.54 -8.79
C MET A 840 -34.76 12.57 -7.36
N PRO A 841 -36.04 12.18 -7.16
CA PRO A 841 -36.58 12.01 -5.82
C PRO A 841 -35.80 10.94 -5.07
N LYS A 842 -35.49 11.21 -3.80
CA LYS A 842 -34.90 10.21 -2.90
C LYS A 842 -35.87 9.03 -2.73
N VAL A 843 -35.33 7.81 -2.66
CA VAL A 843 -36.10 6.58 -2.48
C VAL A 843 -35.84 6.02 -1.10
N ASP A 844 -36.90 5.86 -0.31
CA ASP A 844 -36.80 5.21 1.00
C ASP A 844 -36.68 3.69 0.81
N LEU A 845 -35.46 3.19 0.99
CA LEU A 845 -35.17 1.76 0.96
C LEU A 845 -35.59 1.07 2.26
N GLN A 846 -36.20 -0.09 2.13
CA GLN A 846 -36.48 -0.97 3.28
C GLN A 846 -35.22 -1.78 3.58
N LEU A 847 -34.67 -1.60 4.78
CA LEU A 847 -33.47 -2.27 5.25
C LEU A 847 -33.83 -3.25 6.37
N THR A 848 -33.40 -4.50 6.23
CA THR A 848 -33.41 -5.46 7.35
C THR A 848 -32.04 -6.08 7.47
N SER A 849 -31.59 -6.34 8.68
CA SER A 849 -30.24 -6.88 8.90
C SER A 849 -30.22 -7.94 9.99
N THR A 850 -29.37 -8.95 9.80
CA THR A 850 -28.97 -9.88 10.85
C THR A 850 -27.47 -9.79 11.06
N THR A 851 -27.03 -9.93 12.31
CA THR A 851 -25.62 -9.80 12.66
C THR A 851 -25.12 -11.08 13.29
N THR A 852 -23.95 -11.53 12.85
CA THR A 852 -23.20 -12.62 13.48
C THR A 852 -21.81 -12.14 13.84
N THR A 853 -21.17 -12.82 14.80
CA THR A 853 -19.73 -12.62 15.08
C THR A 853 -18.98 -13.86 14.59
N LYS A 854 -17.84 -13.65 13.94
CA LYS A 854 -16.87 -14.69 13.62
C LYS A 854 -15.48 -14.17 14.02
N ASP A 855 -14.80 -14.87 14.91
CA ASP A 855 -13.55 -14.41 15.52
C ASP A 855 -13.69 -12.99 16.12
N ASN A 856 -12.88 -12.02 15.69
CA ASN A 856 -13.01 -10.61 16.09
C ASN A 856 -13.82 -9.77 15.08
N ASP A 857 -14.30 -10.37 13.98
CA ASP A 857 -15.14 -9.71 12.98
C ASP A 857 -16.62 -9.82 13.35
N ILE A 858 -17.36 -8.74 13.08
CA ILE A 858 -18.81 -8.71 13.04
C ILE A 858 -19.22 -8.72 11.57
N VAL A 859 -20.14 -9.63 11.22
CA VAL A 859 -20.70 -9.75 9.87
C VAL A 859 -22.18 -9.40 9.93
N MET A 860 -22.56 -8.32 9.27
CA MET A 860 -23.94 -7.89 9.12
C MET A 860 -24.44 -8.26 7.71
N ARG A 861 -25.44 -9.14 7.64
CA ARG A 861 -26.15 -9.49 6.40
C ARG A 861 -27.36 -8.59 6.27
N ILE A 862 -27.44 -7.83 5.20
CA ILE A 862 -28.39 -6.74 5.01
C ILE A 862 -29.21 -7.02 3.76
N LYS A 863 -30.54 -7.05 3.90
CA LYS A 863 -31.47 -7.04 2.77
C LYS A 863 -31.93 -5.62 2.52
N VAL A 864 -31.78 -5.20 1.28
CA VAL A 864 -32.11 -3.87 0.76
C VAL A 864 -33.22 -4.03 -0.26
N LYS A 865 -34.40 -3.49 0.03
CA LYS A 865 -35.56 -3.61 -0.85
C LYS A 865 -36.07 -2.24 -1.27
N ASN A 866 -36.22 -2.06 -2.58
CA ASN A 866 -36.93 -0.92 -3.15
C ASN A 866 -38.39 -1.29 -3.38
N SER A 867 -39.28 -0.85 -2.49
CA SER A 867 -40.73 -1.10 -2.61
C SER A 867 -41.47 -0.03 -3.41
N THR A 868 -40.74 0.91 -4.03
CA THR A 868 -41.32 1.98 -4.83
C THR A 868 -41.32 1.63 -6.32
N ASN A 869 -41.93 2.48 -7.13
CA ASN A 869 -41.88 2.40 -8.59
C ASN A 869 -40.73 3.24 -9.21
N ARG A 870 -39.82 3.79 -8.39
CA ARG A 870 -38.71 4.65 -8.83
C ARG A 870 -37.37 3.93 -8.67
N LEU A 871 -36.37 4.31 -9.45
CA LEU A 871 -35.00 3.80 -9.28
C LEU A 871 -34.38 4.37 -8.00
N ALA A 872 -33.89 3.51 -7.11
CA ALA A 872 -32.97 3.92 -6.05
C ALA A 872 -31.55 3.89 -6.63
N PHE A 873 -31.05 5.04 -7.06
CA PHE A 873 -29.79 5.15 -7.79
C PHE A 873 -28.62 5.49 -6.84
N MET A 874 -27.54 4.72 -6.90
CA MET A 874 -26.28 4.87 -6.14
C MET A 874 -26.42 5.15 -4.63
N HIS A 875 -27.38 4.52 -3.97
CA HIS A 875 -27.59 4.66 -2.52
C HIS A 875 -26.44 4.04 -1.72
N ARG A 876 -25.82 4.83 -0.85
CA ARG A 876 -24.71 4.38 0.00
C ARG A 876 -25.18 3.92 1.38
N LEU A 877 -24.72 2.76 1.82
CA LEU A 877 -24.92 2.23 3.17
C LEU A 877 -23.71 2.51 4.05
N MET A 878 -23.96 2.75 5.33
CA MET A 878 -22.94 2.96 6.37
C MET A 878 -23.23 2.10 7.58
N ILE A 879 -22.17 1.69 8.29
CA ILE A 879 -22.26 1.20 9.67
C ILE A 879 -21.69 2.29 10.57
N THR A 880 -22.48 2.84 11.49
CA THR A 880 -22.03 3.89 12.41
C THR A 880 -21.86 3.39 13.83
N LYS A 881 -20.99 4.08 14.59
CA LYS A 881 -20.82 3.89 16.04
C LYS A 881 -22.01 4.52 16.76
N GLY A 882 -23.00 3.70 17.14
CA GLY A 882 -24.27 4.17 17.69
C GLY A 882 -25.04 5.06 16.71
N ASP A 883 -25.85 5.98 17.26
CA ASP A 883 -26.65 6.91 16.46
C ASP A 883 -25.85 8.09 15.89
N SER A 884 -24.53 8.13 16.08
CA SER A 884 -23.66 9.19 15.55
C SER A 884 -23.50 9.13 14.01
N GLU A 885 -22.87 10.15 13.41
CA GLU A 885 -22.41 10.11 12.01
C GLU A 885 -21.01 9.48 11.87
N ASP A 886 -20.37 9.02 12.96
CA ASP A 886 -19.04 8.41 12.87
C ASP A 886 -19.14 6.97 12.37
N GLU A 887 -18.61 6.76 11.16
CA GLU A 887 -18.61 5.48 10.49
C GLU A 887 -17.55 4.54 11.08
N VAL A 888 -17.90 3.25 11.17
CA VAL A 888 -16.98 2.18 11.52
C VAL A 888 -16.09 1.89 10.31
N LEU A 889 -14.82 2.26 10.40
CA LEU A 889 -13.88 2.15 9.29
C LEU A 889 -12.66 1.29 9.68
N PRO A 890 -12.18 0.45 8.75
CA PRO A 890 -12.84 0.09 7.50
C PRO A 890 -14.09 -0.78 7.74
N THR A 891 -15.07 -0.67 6.85
CA THR A 891 -16.11 -1.68 6.70
C THR A 891 -15.95 -2.33 5.32
N PHE A 892 -15.81 -3.66 5.31
CA PHE A 892 -15.64 -4.47 4.11
C PHE A 892 -17.00 -4.86 3.55
N TRP A 893 -17.43 -4.19 2.48
CA TRP A 893 -18.71 -4.41 1.82
C TRP A 893 -18.60 -5.38 0.63
N THR A 894 -19.57 -6.28 0.48
CA THR A 894 -19.70 -7.08 -0.75
C THR A 894 -20.09 -6.22 -1.95
N ASP A 895 -20.96 -5.23 -1.71
CA ASP A 895 -21.45 -4.23 -2.67
C ASP A 895 -21.91 -2.99 -1.88
N ASN A 896 -21.82 -1.80 -2.45
CA ASN A 896 -22.29 -0.53 -1.89
C ASN A 896 -22.48 0.48 -3.04
N PHE A 897 -22.93 1.72 -2.76
CA PHE A 897 -23.37 2.66 -3.80
C PHE A 897 -24.39 2.01 -4.74
N LEU A 898 -25.40 1.41 -4.10
CA LEU A 898 -26.30 0.44 -4.69
C LEU A 898 -27.29 1.11 -5.63
N THR A 899 -27.48 0.49 -6.80
CA THR A 899 -28.60 0.81 -7.69
C THR A 899 -29.65 -0.31 -7.60
N ILE A 900 -30.79 -0.03 -6.97
CA ILE A 900 -31.86 -1.00 -6.71
C ILE A 900 -33.10 -0.63 -7.53
N PHE A 901 -33.50 -1.51 -8.45
CA PHE A 901 -34.63 -1.27 -9.34
C PHE A 901 -35.98 -1.34 -8.61
N PRO A 902 -37.06 -0.76 -9.19
CA PRO A 902 -38.41 -0.92 -8.67
C PRO A 902 -38.78 -2.38 -8.36
N GLY A 903 -39.18 -2.65 -7.12
CA GLY A 903 -39.56 -4.00 -6.66
C GLY A 903 -38.40 -4.95 -6.38
N GLU A 904 -37.14 -4.55 -6.64
CA GLU A 904 -35.97 -5.40 -6.42
C GLU A 904 -35.60 -5.48 -4.93
N GLU A 905 -35.15 -6.67 -4.52
CA GLU A 905 -34.50 -6.93 -3.24
C GLU A 905 -33.10 -7.45 -3.50
N ARG A 906 -32.11 -6.87 -2.82
CA ARG A 906 -30.70 -7.27 -2.89
C ARG A 906 -30.19 -7.57 -1.50
N GLU A 907 -29.33 -8.58 -1.39
CA GLU A 907 -28.62 -8.87 -0.16
C GLU A 907 -27.15 -8.41 -0.28
N VAL A 908 -26.67 -7.68 0.72
CA VAL A 908 -25.28 -7.24 0.85
C VAL A 908 -24.75 -7.61 2.22
N MET A 909 -23.43 -7.79 2.34
CA MET A 909 -22.78 -8.05 3.62
C MET A 909 -21.78 -6.95 3.93
N ALA A 910 -21.80 -6.49 5.18
CA ALA A 910 -20.79 -5.63 5.78
C ALA A 910 -20.00 -6.43 6.82
N THR A 911 -18.68 -6.43 6.71
CA THR A 911 -17.80 -7.01 7.73
C THR A 911 -16.91 -5.92 8.33
N PHE A 912 -16.79 -5.87 9.65
CA PHE A 912 -15.95 -4.89 10.35
C PHE A 912 -15.47 -5.47 11.68
N ALA A 913 -14.33 -4.99 12.18
CA ALA A 913 -13.77 -5.52 13.41
C ALA A 913 -14.56 -5.00 14.62
N ARG A 914 -14.80 -5.86 15.61
CA ARG A 914 -15.46 -5.47 16.86
C ARG A 914 -14.71 -4.33 17.58
N GLN A 915 -13.38 -4.32 17.51
CA GLN A 915 -12.56 -3.29 18.15
C GLN A 915 -12.77 -1.89 17.53
N ASP A 916 -13.14 -1.81 16.26
CA ASP A 916 -13.39 -0.54 15.56
C ASP A 916 -14.71 0.11 15.96
N LEU A 917 -15.54 -0.58 16.75
CA LEU A 917 -16.72 0.02 17.38
C LEU A 917 -16.38 0.84 18.62
N GLU A 918 -15.20 0.66 19.22
CA GLU A 918 -14.79 1.35 20.46
C GLU A 918 -15.82 1.19 21.60
N GLY A 919 -16.50 0.04 21.65
CA GLY A 919 -17.54 -0.25 22.63
C GLY A 919 -18.96 0.24 22.26
N ALA A 920 -19.13 0.96 21.15
CA ALA A 920 -20.44 1.35 20.64
C ALA A 920 -21.21 0.17 20.01
N THR A 921 -22.53 0.31 19.89
CA THR A 921 -23.35 -0.64 19.14
C THR A 921 -23.35 -0.27 17.65
N PRO A 922 -23.17 -1.21 16.71
CA PRO A 922 -23.23 -0.90 15.28
C PRO A 922 -24.65 -0.52 14.87
N VAL A 923 -24.80 0.57 14.12
CA VAL A 923 -26.09 1.00 13.55
C VAL A 923 -25.98 1.06 12.02
N LEU A 924 -26.85 0.33 11.33
CA LEU A 924 -26.99 0.42 9.88
C LEU A 924 -27.71 1.70 9.49
N LYS A 925 -27.11 2.50 8.60
CA LYS A 925 -27.71 3.72 8.08
C LYS A 925 -27.65 3.77 6.56
N LEU A 926 -28.68 4.38 5.98
CA LEU A 926 -28.65 4.88 4.60
C LEU A 926 -28.07 6.29 4.62
N ASP A 927 -27.02 6.53 3.85
CA ASP A 927 -26.46 7.88 3.66
C ASP A 927 -27.46 8.72 2.87
N ARG A 928 -28.14 9.64 3.54
CA ARG A 928 -29.17 10.48 2.92
C ARG A 928 -28.59 11.59 2.04
N ASN A 929 -27.27 11.76 2.03
CA ASN A 929 -26.59 12.79 1.24
C ASN A 929 -26.00 12.24 -0.06
N GLN A 930 -26.08 10.93 -0.32
CA GLN A 930 -25.60 10.29 -1.54
C GLN A 930 -26.70 9.51 -2.25
#